data_AF-A0A1X1AY53-F1
#
_entry.id   AF-A0A1X1AY53-F1
#
_cell.length_a   1.000
_cell.length_b   1.000
_cell.length_c   1.000
_cell.angle_alpha   90.00
_cell.angle_beta   90.00
_cell.angle_gamma   90.00
#
_symmetry.space_group_name_H-M   'P 1'
#
loop_
_entity.id
_entity.type
_entity.pdbx_description
1 polymer ?
#
loop_
_entity_poly.entity_id
_entity_poly.type
_entity_poly.pdbx_seq_one_letter_code
_entity_poly.pdbx_strand_id
1 'polypeptide(L)'
;MGIDDQAGATALADAFSNAEVNAPLTAGMSRQQAARDVAAIAGGTATPQQKARFEAATDLSPEQRDALIQGNDAVITKGQFEYLQGFYGELNKQGLEGFTAFGGNDPAMKAALADGLQLLSNPHVRTDQRVDNWFGPIVSNVTGQPAPPSYIRGGLSQVPSAIRDPLTQNPVRSTLITQQAGTSTTSFQARDFPTLTKLETIADVLGHGDPNVQLGSDIDRALIVRSSEIAGAADNPAGLYGTGRDFTSFADVQDVLTKTTSVAGNDHIAVHDALMTGRSGGPGVTSAMPDTINIDGTTSDYNASKAMTNLMTFDWADGAGGEDSGPNNLFKWIGDSAAAPEGSTANTVAESWRAGESGSELARVIAENRDSLVEIIGTAALGEVNPELTRTLADAIAPQIGDLAGAPDGLFTTNGADVFEHADQMSKLFQVMDTDADAGRTFNTAAAQTISYAESTFGEDLSQSNLGAVAGRIEGAMYSGLEAQKAEDAAGERYAATVDYANKGGLFDSGKAVVGSIPMGAVAKAVMDTAAPWVKLEAIGDPPDVSKIGADKSFDLMKAQLDSSTTATDRYSDILDSYAKKNPSVLSDPTMGQYFSQDGKVDISNKNPDIFAKDVMELLGDPLEDFDWSRANGLEPKDW
;
A
#
# COMPACT_ATOMS: atom_id res chain seq x y z
N MET A 1 48.95 -52.07 1.40
CA MET A 1 47.80 -51.16 1.29
C MET A 1 47.17 -51.48 -0.04
N GLY A 2 46.22 -52.40 0.04
CA GLY A 2 45.88 -53.33 -1.03
C GLY A 2 44.62 -52.89 -1.76
N ILE A 3 44.39 -53.51 -2.90
CA ILE A 3 43.24 -53.30 -3.80
C ILE A 3 41.89 -53.32 -3.06
N ASP A 4 41.80 -53.99 -1.90
CA ASP A 4 40.62 -53.98 -1.01
C ASP A 4 40.31 -52.63 -0.37
N ASP A 5 41.32 -51.80 -0.07
CA ASP A 5 41.11 -50.45 0.51
C ASP A 5 40.51 -49.50 -0.55
N GLN A 6 40.90 -49.66 -1.81
CA GLN A 6 40.33 -48.91 -2.94
C GLN A 6 38.94 -49.41 -3.31
N ALA A 7 38.70 -50.72 -3.31
CA ALA A 7 37.38 -51.28 -3.56
C ALA A 7 36.38 -50.90 -2.44
N GLY A 8 36.84 -50.86 -1.18
CA GLY A 8 36.04 -50.37 -0.05
C GLY A 8 35.72 -48.88 -0.14
N ALA A 9 36.69 -48.04 -0.54
CA ALA A 9 36.47 -46.61 -0.75
C ALA A 9 35.50 -46.33 -1.91
N THR A 10 35.61 -47.06 -3.03
CA THR A 10 34.67 -46.95 -4.16
C THR A 10 33.29 -47.46 -3.79
N ALA A 11 33.18 -48.58 -3.07
CA ALA A 11 31.89 -49.10 -2.61
C ALA A 11 31.20 -48.18 -1.58
N LEU A 12 31.96 -47.51 -0.71
CA LEU A 12 31.43 -46.47 0.17
C LEU A 12 30.99 -45.24 -0.62
N ALA A 13 31.77 -44.80 -1.62
CA ALA A 13 31.41 -43.68 -2.47
C ALA A 13 30.13 -43.98 -3.28
N ASP A 14 29.99 -45.19 -3.81
CA ASP A 14 28.81 -45.66 -4.53
C ASP A 14 27.60 -45.83 -3.60
N ALA A 15 27.81 -46.26 -2.36
CA ALA A 15 26.76 -46.35 -1.34
C ALA A 15 26.28 -44.96 -0.89
N PHE A 16 27.17 -44.00 -0.72
CA PHE A 16 26.81 -42.60 -0.44
C PHE A 16 26.12 -41.94 -1.62
N SER A 17 26.61 -42.18 -2.85
CA SER A 17 25.98 -41.68 -4.07
C SER A 17 24.57 -42.26 -4.25
N ASN A 18 24.37 -43.56 -4.01
CA ASN A 18 23.04 -44.18 -4.09
C ASN A 18 22.11 -43.80 -2.92
N ALA A 19 22.65 -43.49 -1.74
CA ALA A 19 21.87 -42.96 -0.62
C ALA A 19 21.45 -41.50 -0.87
N GLU A 20 22.30 -40.68 -1.47
CA GLU A 20 21.98 -39.30 -1.89
C GLU A 20 20.91 -39.23 -2.99
N VAL A 21 20.82 -40.26 -3.85
CA VAL A 21 19.79 -40.35 -4.91
C VAL A 21 18.40 -40.73 -4.35
N ASN A 22 18.32 -41.39 -3.18
CA ASN A 22 17.07 -41.91 -2.61
C ASN A 22 16.64 -41.22 -1.31
N ALA A 23 17.48 -40.36 -0.72
CA ALA A 23 17.11 -39.56 0.44
C ALA A 23 16.27 -38.34 0.01
N PRO A 24 15.37 -37.81 0.88
CA PRO A 24 14.75 -36.52 0.63
C PRO A 24 15.83 -35.48 0.30
N LEU A 25 15.61 -34.59 -0.66
CA LEU A 25 16.59 -33.57 -1.07
C LEU A 25 17.11 -32.73 0.12
N THR A 26 16.29 -32.60 1.16
CA THR A 26 16.56 -31.89 2.43
C THR A 26 17.37 -32.71 3.45
N ALA A 27 17.48 -34.02 3.28
CA ALA A 27 18.30 -34.87 4.15
C ALA A 27 19.79 -34.62 3.88
N GLY A 28 20.53 -34.21 4.92
CA GLY A 28 21.97 -33.95 4.84
C GLY A 28 22.36 -32.51 4.47
N MET A 29 21.39 -31.58 4.41
CA MET A 29 21.68 -30.15 4.29
C MET A 29 22.59 -29.68 5.44
N SER A 30 23.72 -29.08 5.07
CA SER A 30 24.75 -28.58 5.98
C SER A 30 25.59 -27.50 5.30
N ARG A 31 26.37 -26.73 6.07
CA ARG A 31 27.29 -25.72 5.53
C ARG A 31 28.33 -26.30 4.57
N GLN A 32 28.86 -27.49 4.86
CA GLN A 32 29.85 -28.14 4.00
C GLN A 32 29.25 -28.56 2.67
N GLN A 33 27.99 -29.04 2.69
CA GLN A 33 27.27 -29.39 1.47
C GLN A 33 26.97 -28.13 0.63
N ALA A 34 26.51 -27.06 1.28
CA ALA A 34 26.27 -25.77 0.64
C ALA A 34 27.50 -25.24 -0.09
N ALA A 35 28.69 -25.34 0.52
CA ALA A 35 29.93 -24.88 -0.09
C ALA A 35 30.33 -25.66 -1.35
N ARG A 36 29.97 -26.95 -1.44
CA ARG A 36 30.20 -27.74 -2.66
C ARG A 36 29.20 -27.36 -3.75
N ASP A 37 27.94 -27.18 -3.37
CA ASP A 37 26.85 -26.92 -4.30
C ASP A 37 26.97 -25.53 -4.93
N VAL A 38 27.23 -24.50 -4.13
CA VAL A 38 27.47 -23.14 -4.64
C VAL A 38 28.68 -23.07 -5.59
N ALA A 39 29.78 -23.77 -5.28
CA ALA A 39 30.96 -23.80 -6.13
C ALA A 39 30.67 -24.50 -7.47
N ALA A 40 29.90 -25.58 -7.45
CA ALA A 40 29.50 -26.29 -8.65
C ALA A 40 28.52 -25.46 -9.51
N ILE A 41 27.55 -24.77 -8.87
CA ILE A 41 26.55 -23.95 -9.56
C ILE A 41 27.22 -22.72 -10.18
N ALA A 42 28.00 -21.96 -9.40
CA ALA A 42 28.73 -20.79 -9.89
C ALA A 42 29.75 -21.16 -10.98
N GLY A 43 30.35 -22.35 -10.88
CA GLY A 43 31.28 -22.88 -11.89
C GLY A 43 30.60 -23.49 -13.13
N GLY A 44 29.27 -23.56 -13.20
CA GLY A 44 28.54 -24.16 -14.32
C GLY A 44 28.70 -25.68 -14.45
N THR A 45 29.13 -26.35 -13.38
CA THR A 45 29.37 -27.80 -13.33
C THR A 45 28.39 -28.55 -12.43
N ALA A 46 27.40 -27.85 -11.87
CA ALA A 46 26.40 -28.42 -10.98
C ALA A 46 25.58 -29.51 -11.64
N THR A 47 25.39 -30.60 -10.89
CA THR A 47 24.44 -31.65 -11.23
C THR A 47 23.00 -31.19 -10.98
N PRO A 48 21.99 -31.80 -11.62
CA PRO A 48 20.58 -31.49 -11.35
C PRO A 48 20.21 -31.61 -9.86
N GLN A 49 20.79 -32.56 -9.15
CA GLN A 49 20.54 -32.76 -7.72
C GLN A 49 21.07 -31.60 -6.87
N GLN A 50 22.19 -30.99 -7.24
CA GLN A 50 22.75 -29.84 -6.52
C GLN A 50 21.91 -28.58 -6.73
N LYS A 51 21.41 -28.36 -7.95
CA LYS A 51 20.45 -27.29 -8.24
C LYS A 51 19.15 -27.49 -7.48
N ALA A 52 18.56 -28.69 -7.58
CA ALA A 52 17.32 -29.03 -6.89
C ALA A 52 17.43 -28.94 -5.35
N ARG A 53 18.60 -29.24 -4.78
CA ARG A 53 18.85 -29.06 -3.34
C ARG A 53 18.86 -27.58 -2.96
N PHE A 54 19.44 -26.72 -3.78
CA PHE A 54 19.42 -25.28 -3.54
C PHE A 54 18.00 -24.73 -3.64
N GLU A 55 17.26 -25.05 -4.71
CA GLU A 55 15.84 -24.67 -4.87
C GLU A 55 14.99 -25.16 -3.68
N ALA A 56 15.17 -26.41 -3.26
CA ALA A 56 14.44 -26.94 -2.11
C ALA A 56 14.84 -26.29 -0.77
N ALA A 57 16.02 -25.67 -0.67
CA ALA A 57 16.44 -24.96 0.54
C ALA A 57 15.84 -23.56 0.62
N THR A 58 15.48 -22.97 -0.52
CA THR A 58 14.97 -21.60 -0.65
C THR A 58 13.45 -21.56 -0.72
N ASP A 59 12.79 -22.70 -0.94
CA ASP A 59 11.33 -22.82 -0.94
C ASP A 59 10.73 -23.04 0.47
N LEU A 60 9.46 -22.66 0.61
CA LEU A 60 8.63 -22.87 1.78
C LEU A 60 7.46 -23.79 1.43
N SER A 61 7.15 -24.74 2.31
CA SER A 61 5.89 -25.50 2.22
C SER A 61 4.67 -24.56 2.27
N PRO A 62 3.52 -24.96 1.69
CA PRO A 62 2.28 -24.18 1.78
C PRO A 62 1.94 -23.78 3.22
N GLU A 63 2.09 -24.70 4.18
CA GLU A 63 1.79 -24.43 5.58
C GLU A 63 2.73 -23.39 6.21
N GLN A 64 4.00 -23.36 5.79
CA GLN A 64 4.96 -22.34 6.24
C GLN A 64 4.65 -20.98 5.61
N ARG A 65 4.23 -20.93 4.35
CA ARG A 65 3.80 -19.68 3.70
C ARG A 65 2.54 -19.12 4.35
N ASP A 66 1.54 -19.97 4.54
CA ASP A 66 0.30 -19.60 5.23
C ASP A 66 0.59 -19.07 6.65
N ALA A 67 1.53 -19.68 7.36
CA ALA A 67 1.96 -19.18 8.66
C ALA A 67 2.50 -17.74 8.57
N LEU A 68 3.42 -17.45 7.65
CA LEU A 68 3.96 -16.09 7.47
C LEU A 68 2.90 -15.10 7.03
N ILE A 69 2.04 -15.46 6.07
CA ILE A 69 0.91 -14.62 5.61
C ILE A 69 -0.01 -14.29 6.79
N GLN A 70 -0.16 -15.17 7.77
CA GLN A 70 -1.00 -14.94 8.95
C GLN A 70 -0.24 -14.28 10.11
N GLY A 71 1.00 -13.80 9.90
CA GLY A 71 1.83 -13.18 10.93
C GLY A 71 2.44 -14.17 11.94
N ASN A 72 2.37 -15.47 11.67
CA ASN A 72 2.94 -16.53 12.49
C ASN A 72 4.34 -16.92 12.04
N ASP A 73 5.05 -17.68 12.88
CA ASP A 73 6.39 -18.19 12.56
C ASP A 73 6.35 -19.36 11.57
N ALA A 74 7.11 -19.27 10.48
CA ALA A 74 7.48 -20.42 9.66
C ALA A 74 8.64 -21.19 10.31
N VAL A 75 8.42 -22.47 10.61
CA VAL A 75 9.45 -23.33 11.20
C VAL A 75 10.15 -24.13 10.10
N ILE A 76 11.42 -23.81 9.82
CA ILE A 76 12.28 -24.57 8.91
C ILE A 76 13.27 -25.46 9.66
N THR A 77 13.85 -26.44 8.97
CA THR A 77 14.84 -27.32 9.60
C THR A 77 16.14 -26.58 9.87
N LYS A 78 16.85 -26.97 10.94
CA LYS A 78 18.20 -26.47 11.21
C LYS A 78 19.15 -26.68 10.03
N GLY A 79 19.09 -27.85 9.38
CA GLY A 79 19.93 -28.17 8.23
C GLY A 79 19.71 -27.21 7.07
N GLN A 80 18.45 -26.88 6.77
CA GLN A 80 18.09 -25.88 5.76
C GLN A 80 18.65 -24.50 6.10
N PHE A 81 18.44 -24.02 7.34
CA PHE A 81 18.96 -22.72 7.79
C PHE A 81 20.51 -22.66 7.70
N GLU A 82 21.20 -23.69 8.18
CA GLU A 82 22.67 -23.77 8.11
C GLU A 82 23.17 -23.90 6.67
N TYR A 83 22.44 -24.60 5.80
CA TYR A 83 22.77 -24.72 4.39
C TYR A 83 22.71 -23.34 3.70
N LEU A 84 21.63 -22.57 3.89
CA LEU A 84 21.51 -21.22 3.35
C LEU A 84 22.64 -20.30 3.86
N GLN A 85 22.91 -20.29 5.16
CA GLN A 85 24.03 -19.52 5.72
C GLN A 85 25.38 -19.89 5.10
N GLY A 86 25.64 -21.20 4.90
CA GLY A 86 26.85 -21.68 4.24
C GLY A 86 26.92 -21.24 2.78
N PHE A 87 25.80 -21.36 2.06
CA PHE A 87 25.69 -21.03 0.64
C PHE A 87 26.00 -19.56 0.38
N TYR A 88 25.28 -18.67 1.08
CA TYR A 88 25.45 -17.23 0.95
C TYR A 88 26.79 -16.74 1.52
N GLY A 89 27.33 -17.43 2.53
CA GLY A 89 28.66 -17.17 3.06
C GLY A 89 29.78 -17.39 2.04
N GLU A 90 29.64 -18.37 1.14
CA GLU A 90 30.60 -18.57 0.04
C GLU A 90 30.50 -17.50 -1.05
N LEU A 91 29.28 -17.10 -1.44
CA LEU A 91 29.09 -16.00 -2.39
C LEU A 91 29.67 -14.68 -1.85
N ASN A 92 29.47 -14.42 -0.56
CA ASN A 92 29.97 -13.22 0.11
C ASN A 92 31.50 -13.07 0.09
N LYS A 93 32.26 -14.16 -0.13
CA LYS A 93 33.73 -14.07 -0.29
C LYS A 93 34.14 -13.23 -1.51
N GLN A 94 33.26 -13.11 -2.50
CA GLN A 94 33.44 -12.29 -3.70
C GLN A 94 32.75 -10.93 -3.60
N GLY A 95 32.20 -10.56 -2.43
CA GLY A 95 31.39 -9.36 -2.28
C GLY A 95 30.09 -9.42 -3.10
N LEU A 96 29.58 -8.26 -3.52
CA LEU A 96 28.34 -8.17 -4.33
C LEU A 96 28.47 -8.83 -5.71
N GLU A 97 29.67 -8.83 -6.31
CA GLU A 97 29.91 -9.50 -7.59
C GLU A 97 29.60 -11.00 -7.53
N GLY A 98 29.80 -11.64 -6.37
CA GLY A 98 29.45 -13.04 -6.18
C GLY A 98 27.96 -13.32 -6.35
N PHE A 99 27.10 -12.39 -5.94
CA PHE A 99 25.64 -12.52 -6.04
C PHE A 99 25.15 -12.19 -7.44
N THR A 100 25.68 -11.15 -8.08
CA THR A 100 25.27 -10.75 -9.44
C THR A 100 25.70 -11.76 -10.50
N ALA A 101 26.88 -12.37 -10.34
CA ALA A 101 27.37 -13.39 -11.26
C ALA A 101 26.70 -14.76 -11.07
N PHE A 102 26.11 -15.01 -9.90
CA PHE A 102 25.51 -16.30 -9.57
C PHE A 102 24.33 -16.64 -10.50
N GLY A 103 24.21 -17.92 -10.86
CA GLY A 103 23.19 -18.40 -11.79
C GLY A 103 23.45 -18.07 -13.26
N GLY A 104 24.31 -17.09 -13.59
CA GLY A 104 24.63 -16.72 -14.97
C GLY A 104 23.39 -16.36 -15.78
N ASN A 105 22.99 -17.22 -16.73
CA ASN A 105 21.78 -17.05 -17.54
C ASN A 105 20.61 -17.95 -17.09
N ASP A 106 20.73 -18.66 -15.97
CA ASP A 106 19.72 -19.57 -15.42
C ASP A 106 18.73 -18.78 -14.52
N PRO A 107 17.51 -18.46 -14.98
CA PRO A 107 16.59 -17.62 -14.22
C PRO A 107 16.10 -18.29 -12.93
N ALA A 108 15.97 -19.62 -12.93
CA ALA A 108 15.52 -20.37 -11.75
C ALA A 108 16.55 -20.26 -10.61
N MET A 109 17.84 -20.30 -10.93
CA MET A 109 18.90 -20.12 -9.93
C MET A 109 18.95 -18.69 -9.38
N LYS A 110 18.65 -17.69 -10.22
CA LYS A 110 18.56 -16.29 -9.76
C LYS A 110 17.35 -16.07 -8.86
N ALA A 111 16.20 -16.65 -9.21
CA ALA A 111 15.01 -16.63 -8.36
C ALA A 111 15.28 -17.28 -7.00
N ALA A 112 15.79 -18.52 -6.99
CA ALA A 112 16.16 -19.20 -5.75
C ALA A 112 17.18 -18.40 -4.91
N LEU A 113 18.13 -17.72 -5.55
CA LEU A 113 19.07 -16.83 -4.86
C LEU A 113 18.35 -15.69 -4.12
N ALA A 114 17.42 -15.01 -4.77
CA ALA A 114 16.62 -13.94 -4.17
C ALA A 114 15.73 -14.48 -3.04
N ASP A 115 14.99 -15.55 -3.32
CA ASP A 115 14.05 -16.18 -2.39
C ASP A 115 14.72 -16.57 -1.07
N GLY A 116 15.89 -17.21 -1.15
CA GLY A 116 16.61 -17.59 0.05
C GLY A 116 17.23 -16.41 0.82
N LEU A 117 17.53 -15.28 0.17
CA LEU A 117 17.96 -14.06 0.86
C LEU A 117 16.79 -13.47 1.65
N GLN A 118 15.62 -13.37 1.03
CA GLN A 118 14.39 -12.90 1.68
C GLN A 118 14.01 -13.79 2.85
N LEU A 119 14.00 -15.12 2.65
CA LEU A 119 13.74 -16.11 3.70
C LEU A 119 14.74 -16.01 4.85
N LEU A 120 16.04 -15.89 4.57
CA LEU A 120 17.07 -15.77 5.61
C LEU A 120 16.98 -14.43 6.36
N SER A 121 16.55 -13.38 5.68
CA SER A 121 16.31 -12.05 6.25
C SER A 121 14.98 -11.91 6.98
N ASN A 122 14.09 -12.91 6.91
CA ASN A 122 12.77 -12.83 7.52
C ASN A 122 12.85 -13.19 9.02
N PRO A 123 12.50 -12.26 9.93
CA PRO A 123 12.55 -12.54 11.37
C PRO A 123 11.58 -13.65 11.77
N HIS A 124 10.45 -13.85 11.07
CA HIS A 124 9.46 -14.89 11.36
C HIS A 124 9.80 -16.28 10.79
N VAL A 125 10.87 -16.39 10.02
CA VAL A 125 11.45 -17.69 9.68
C VAL A 125 12.37 -18.12 10.81
N ARG A 126 12.08 -19.28 11.43
CA ARG A 126 12.89 -19.80 12.53
C ARG A 126 13.11 -21.30 12.48
N THR A 127 14.07 -21.76 13.28
CA THR A 127 14.23 -23.18 13.56
C THR A 127 13.46 -23.58 14.84
N ASP A 128 13.38 -24.88 15.10
CA ASP A 128 12.90 -25.45 16.36
C ASP A 128 13.98 -25.47 17.47
N GLN A 129 15.23 -25.12 17.12
CA GLN A 129 16.35 -25.10 18.07
C GLN A 129 16.20 -23.92 19.04
N ARG A 130 16.09 -24.25 20.33
CA ARG A 130 16.11 -23.26 21.41
C ARG A 130 17.52 -22.71 21.64
N VAL A 131 17.59 -21.41 21.92
CA VAL A 131 18.80 -20.71 22.36
C VAL A 131 18.56 -20.06 23.71
N ASP A 132 19.63 -19.85 24.47
CA ASP A 132 19.55 -19.26 25.80
C ASP A 132 18.99 -17.84 25.73
N ASN A 133 17.86 -17.60 26.40
CA ASN A 133 17.30 -16.27 26.55
C ASN A 133 17.99 -15.56 27.72
N TRP A 134 19.04 -14.78 27.42
CA TRP A 134 19.80 -14.03 28.44
C TRP A 134 18.91 -13.07 29.26
N PHE A 135 17.85 -12.52 28.65
CA PHE A 135 16.87 -11.68 29.35
C PHE A 135 15.77 -12.47 30.03
N GLY A 136 15.72 -13.79 29.82
CA GLY A 136 14.69 -14.67 30.36
C GLY A 136 14.49 -14.55 31.87
N PRO A 137 15.56 -14.50 32.69
CA PRO A 137 15.43 -14.25 34.12
C PRO A 137 14.82 -12.89 34.44
N ILE A 138 15.15 -11.84 33.69
CA ILE A 138 14.63 -10.49 33.91
C ILE A 138 13.14 -10.44 33.58
N VAL A 139 12.75 -10.92 32.39
CA VAL A 139 11.35 -10.96 31.96
C VAL A 139 10.53 -11.77 32.96
N SER A 140 11.01 -12.95 33.36
CA SER A 140 10.30 -13.81 34.30
C SER A 140 10.15 -13.20 35.69
N ASN A 141 11.12 -12.41 36.14
CA ASN A 141 11.06 -11.70 37.42
C ASN A 141 10.10 -10.50 37.37
N VAL A 142 9.98 -9.81 36.24
CA VAL A 142 9.11 -8.63 36.08
C VAL A 142 7.65 -9.03 35.84
N THR A 143 7.41 -10.06 35.02
CA THR A 143 6.04 -10.46 34.61
C THR A 143 5.46 -11.59 35.46
N GLY A 144 6.29 -12.30 36.24
CA GLY A 144 5.87 -13.50 36.98
C GLY A 144 5.54 -14.70 36.09
N GLN A 145 5.76 -14.59 34.78
CA GLN A 145 5.54 -15.65 33.78
C GLN A 145 6.88 -16.21 33.30
N PRO A 146 7.00 -17.52 33.04
CA PRO A 146 8.23 -18.06 32.45
C PRO A 146 8.51 -17.34 31.13
N ALA A 147 9.74 -16.87 30.96
CA ALA A 147 10.11 -16.17 29.74
C ALA A 147 9.93 -17.10 28.52
N PRO A 148 9.41 -16.56 27.41
CA PRO A 148 9.24 -17.35 26.21
C PRO A 148 10.59 -17.90 25.73
N PRO A 149 10.60 -19.13 25.18
CA PRO A 149 11.79 -19.71 24.59
C PRO A 149 12.28 -18.83 23.43
N SER A 150 13.60 -18.63 23.34
CA SER A 150 14.23 -17.99 22.19
C SER A 150 14.67 -19.06 21.20
N TYR A 151 14.63 -18.76 19.91
CA TYR A 151 14.98 -19.67 18.81
C TYR A 151 16.03 -19.03 17.90
N ILE A 152 16.74 -19.84 17.11
CA ILE A 152 17.48 -19.30 15.96
C ILE A 152 16.44 -18.86 14.93
N ARG A 153 16.48 -17.58 14.54
CA ARG A 153 15.57 -16.96 13.59
C ARG A 153 16.36 -16.26 12.48
N GLY A 154 15.70 -15.99 11.38
CA GLY A 154 16.17 -15.09 10.34
C GLY A 154 16.25 -13.65 10.84
N GLY A 155 16.41 -12.73 9.90
CA GLY A 155 16.56 -11.30 10.15
C GLY A 155 17.78 -10.73 9.46
N LEU A 156 17.89 -9.41 9.41
CA LEU A 156 18.98 -8.73 8.70
C LEU A 156 20.38 -9.09 9.23
N SER A 157 20.48 -9.58 10.47
CA SER A 157 21.73 -10.07 11.05
C SER A 157 22.23 -11.38 10.44
N GLN A 158 21.35 -12.16 9.81
CA GLN A 158 21.66 -13.47 9.24
C GLN A 158 22.11 -13.39 7.78
N VAL A 159 21.85 -12.27 7.11
CA VAL A 159 22.29 -12.07 5.72
C VAL A 159 23.77 -11.66 5.65
N PRO A 160 24.47 -11.98 4.55
CA PRO A 160 25.89 -11.68 4.43
C PRO A 160 26.20 -10.19 4.39
N SER A 161 27.41 -9.82 4.82
CA SER A 161 27.85 -8.42 4.93
C SER A 161 27.76 -7.64 3.61
N ALA A 162 28.01 -8.28 2.46
CA ALA A 162 27.90 -7.62 1.16
C ALA A 162 26.48 -7.09 0.87
N ILE A 163 25.44 -7.75 1.39
CA ILE A 163 24.03 -7.36 1.29
C ILE A 163 23.64 -6.47 2.48
N ARG A 164 24.02 -6.88 3.70
CA ARG A 164 23.65 -6.21 4.94
C ARG A 164 24.22 -4.80 5.07
N ASP A 165 25.49 -4.62 4.72
CA ASP A 165 26.19 -3.38 5.01
C ASP A 165 25.61 -2.19 4.20
N PRO A 166 25.31 -2.31 2.88
CA PRO A 166 24.59 -1.26 2.15
C PRO A 166 23.22 -0.88 2.73
N LEU A 167 22.53 -1.84 3.36
CA LEU A 167 21.21 -1.67 3.96
C LEU A 167 21.24 -1.04 5.36
N THR A 168 22.42 -0.99 6.00
CA THR A 168 22.60 -0.52 7.38
C THR A 168 23.58 0.66 7.50
N GLN A 169 24.26 1.01 6.42
CA GLN A 169 25.14 2.18 6.36
C GLN A 169 24.36 3.43 5.98
N ASN A 170 24.91 4.59 6.35
CA ASN A 170 24.34 5.88 6.01
C ASN A 170 24.22 6.02 4.48
N PRO A 171 22.99 6.11 3.92
CA PRO A 171 22.83 6.24 2.48
C PRO A 171 22.99 7.67 1.98
N VAL A 172 23.04 8.67 2.87
CA VAL A 172 23.12 10.09 2.50
C VAL A 172 24.10 10.85 3.39
N ARG A 173 25.02 11.61 2.78
CA ARG A 173 25.85 12.56 3.54
C ARG A 173 25.97 13.90 2.85
N SER A 174 26.14 14.95 3.65
CA SER A 174 26.51 16.27 3.13
C SER A 174 27.98 16.30 2.74
N THR A 175 28.30 16.89 1.59
CA THR A 175 29.67 17.08 1.14
C THR A 175 29.90 18.50 0.64
N LEU A 176 31.11 19.01 0.83
CA LEU A 176 31.52 20.31 0.29
C LEU A 176 32.35 20.06 -0.97
N ILE A 177 31.86 20.55 -2.11
CA ILE A 177 32.58 20.47 -3.38
C ILE A 177 33.27 21.80 -3.62
N THR A 178 34.59 21.76 -3.80
CA THR A 178 35.41 22.92 -4.15
C THR A 178 35.84 22.84 -5.60
N GLN A 179 35.35 23.75 -6.44
CA GLN A 179 35.77 23.89 -7.84
C GLN A 179 36.79 25.03 -7.98
N GLN A 180 37.83 24.78 -8.76
CA GLN A 180 38.86 25.78 -9.08
C GLN A 180 38.84 26.08 -10.58
N ALA A 181 38.49 27.33 -10.93
CA ALA A 181 38.53 27.84 -12.29
C ALA A 181 39.57 28.97 -12.37
N GLY A 182 40.78 28.64 -12.82
CA GLY A 182 41.92 29.57 -12.83
C GLY A 182 42.35 29.95 -11.40
N THR A 183 42.28 31.25 -11.07
CA THR A 183 42.56 31.77 -9.72
C THR A 183 41.32 31.82 -8.82
N SER A 184 40.13 31.53 -9.35
CA SER A 184 38.88 31.59 -8.59
C SER A 184 38.55 30.22 -8.01
N THR A 185 38.17 30.21 -6.73
CA THR A 185 37.72 29.02 -6.00
C THR A 185 36.29 29.24 -5.54
N THR A 186 35.38 28.34 -5.92
CA THR A 186 34.00 28.33 -5.45
C THR A 186 33.74 27.03 -4.69
N SER A 187 33.03 27.11 -3.57
CA SER A 187 32.59 25.93 -2.83
C SER A 187 31.09 25.94 -2.64
N PHE A 188 30.46 24.80 -2.82
CA PHE A 188 29.02 24.61 -2.64
C PHE A 188 28.75 23.28 -1.95
N GLN A 189 27.64 23.22 -1.21
CA GLN A 189 27.17 22.00 -0.58
C GLN A 189 26.51 21.11 -1.64
N ALA A 190 26.80 19.82 -1.58
CA ALA A 190 26.17 18.78 -2.36
C ALA A 190 25.75 17.63 -1.46
N ARG A 191 24.91 16.74 -1.97
CA ARG A 191 24.49 15.51 -1.31
C ARG A 191 25.18 14.34 -1.97
N ASP A 192 25.75 13.42 -1.18
CA ASP A 192 26.38 12.20 -1.70
C ASP A 192 25.60 10.97 -1.26
N PHE A 193 25.51 9.99 -2.16
CA PHE A 193 24.76 8.74 -1.96
C PHE A 193 25.69 7.51 -2.00
N PRO A 194 26.50 7.28 -0.94
CA PRO A 194 27.58 6.28 -0.96
C PRO A 194 27.12 4.82 -1.11
N THR A 195 25.84 4.52 -0.90
CA THR A 195 25.27 3.18 -1.03
C THR A 195 24.44 2.97 -2.31
N LEU A 196 24.18 4.03 -3.11
CA LEU A 196 23.19 4.01 -4.20
C LEU A 196 23.40 2.85 -5.19
N THR A 197 24.59 2.74 -5.79
CA THR A 197 24.90 1.65 -6.75
C THR A 197 24.83 0.27 -6.12
N LYS A 198 25.10 0.15 -4.82
CA LYS A 198 25.01 -1.14 -4.12
C LYS A 198 23.55 -1.52 -3.86
N LEU A 199 22.69 -0.55 -3.53
CA LEU A 199 21.26 -0.75 -3.39
C LEU A 199 20.63 -1.14 -4.73
N GLU A 200 21.05 -0.51 -5.83
CA GLU A 200 20.65 -0.92 -7.18
C GLU A 200 21.01 -2.39 -7.45
N THR A 201 22.25 -2.77 -7.15
CA THR A 201 22.73 -4.15 -7.34
C THR A 201 21.93 -5.15 -6.50
N ILE A 202 21.59 -4.78 -5.26
CA ILE A 202 20.77 -5.59 -4.37
C ILE A 202 19.35 -5.73 -4.93
N ALA A 203 18.73 -4.64 -5.38
CA ALA A 203 17.40 -4.67 -6.00
C ALA A 203 17.40 -5.52 -7.29
N ASP A 204 18.43 -5.43 -8.13
CA ASP A 204 18.54 -6.26 -9.34
C ASP A 204 18.65 -7.77 -9.00
N VAL A 205 19.36 -8.13 -7.92
CA VAL A 205 19.42 -9.51 -7.45
C VAL A 205 18.07 -9.99 -6.94
N LEU A 206 17.41 -9.18 -6.09
CA LEU A 206 16.15 -9.53 -5.45
C LEU A 206 14.96 -9.52 -6.41
N GLY A 207 14.99 -8.68 -7.45
CA GLY A 207 13.95 -8.58 -8.47
C GLY A 207 13.78 -9.85 -9.32
N HIS A 208 14.64 -10.85 -9.15
CA HIS A 208 14.47 -12.18 -9.74
C HIS A 208 13.61 -13.14 -8.88
N GLY A 209 13.36 -12.82 -7.62
CA GLY A 209 12.64 -13.68 -6.68
C GLY A 209 11.14 -13.80 -6.95
N ASP A 210 10.51 -14.79 -6.33
CA ASP A 210 9.07 -15.00 -6.34
C ASP A 210 8.39 -14.10 -5.30
N PRO A 211 7.47 -13.19 -5.69
CA PRO A 211 6.69 -12.40 -4.73
C PRO A 211 6.01 -13.23 -3.64
N ASN A 212 5.64 -14.49 -3.91
CA ASN A 212 4.98 -15.36 -2.94
C ASN A 212 5.86 -15.82 -1.77
N VAL A 213 7.17 -15.55 -1.81
CA VAL A 213 8.09 -15.80 -0.68
C VAL A 213 8.55 -14.51 0.02
N GLN A 214 8.14 -13.34 -0.50
CA GLN A 214 8.42 -12.02 0.07
C GLN A 214 7.41 -11.69 1.17
N LEU A 215 7.53 -12.39 2.30
CA LEU A 215 6.52 -12.41 3.35
C LEU A 215 7.05 -11.84 4.68
N GLY A 216 7.45 -10.57 4.67
CA GLY A 216 7.92 -9.83 5.84
C GLY A 216 9.43 -9.90 6.05
N SER A 217 10.22 -9.70 5.00
CA SER A 217 11.69 -9.73 5.02
C SER A 217 12.30 -8.44 5.58
N ASP A 218 13.36 -8.54 6.39
CA ASP A 218 14.05 -7.34 6.87
C ASP A 218 14.85 -6.63 5.78
N ILE A 219 15.20 -7.34 4.70
CA ILE A 219 15.82 -6.71 3.53
C ILE A 219 14.85 -5.72 2.91
N ASP A 220 13.58 -6.10 2.72
CA ASP A 220 12.59 -5.24 2.08
C ASP A 220 12.20 -4.07 2.98
N ARG A 221 12.08 -4.28 4.31
CA ARG A 221 11.97 -3.19 5.28
C ARG A 221 13.15 -2.22 5.18
N ALA A 222 14.37 -2.72 5.10
CA ALA A 222 15.56 -1.87 4.98
C ALA A 222 15.62 -1.12 3.64
N LEU A 223 15.18 -1.74 2.53
CA LEU A 223 15.05 -1.05 1.25
C LEU A 223 14.07 0.12 1.35
N ILE A 224 12.89 -0.07 1.96
CA ILE A 224 11.92 1.02 2.18
C ILE A 224 12.56 2.16 2.99
N VAL A 225 13.25 1.86 4.10
CA VAL A 225 13.94 2.88 4.91
C VAL A 225 14.96 3.65 4.08
N ARG A 226 15.89 2.96 3.42
CA ARG A 226 16.98 3.62 2.69
C ARG A 226 16.47 4.40 1.48
N SER A 227 15.45 3.90 0.78
CA SER A 227 14.80 4.61 -0.31
C SER A 227 14.13 5.89 0.18
N SER A 228 13.45 5.87 1.32
CA SER A 228 12.83 7.08 1.90
C SER A 228 13.83 8.15 2.33
N GLU A 229 15.02 7.76 2.79
CA GLU A 229 16.08 8.69 3.17
C GLU A 229 16.76 9.32 1.97
N ILE A 230 17.03 8.52 0.93
CA ILE A 230 17.58 9.00 -0.34
C ILE A 230 16.57 9.94 -1.01
N ALA A 231 15.29 9.55 -1.09
CA ALA A 231 14.21 10.36 -1.63
C ALA A 231 14.12 11.73 -0.94
N GLY A 232 14.09 11.75 0.40
CA GLY A 232 14.03 13.01 1.17
C GLY A 232 15.29 13.86 1.08
N ALA A 233 16.42 13.30 0.64
CA ALA A 233 17.66 14.04 0.44
C ALA A 233 17.87 14.49 -1.02
N ALA A 234 17.23 13.81 -1.97
CA ALA A 234 17.17 14.15 -3.38
C ALA A 234 15.94 15.04 -3.66
N ASP A 235 15.83 16.15 -2.95
CA ASP A 235 14.66 17.04 -2.90
C ASP A 235 14.54 18.04 -4.06
N ASN A 236 15.47 18.01 -5.02
CA ASN A 236 15.52 18.98 -6.11
C ASN A 236 16.11 18.37 -7.38
N PRO A 237 15.34 18.22 -8.47
CA PRO A 237 15.84 17.69 -9.75
C PRO A 237 17.05 18.43 -10.33
N ALA A 238 17.20 19.73 -10.01
CA ALA A 238 18.35 20.55 -10.39
C ALA A 238 19.50 20.54 -9.37
N GLY A 239 19.39 19.70 -8.33
CA GLY A 239 20.37 19.52 -7.27
C GLY A 239 21.69 18.94 -7.76
N LEU A 240 22.75 19.16 -6.98
CA LEU A 240 24.06 18.59 -7.23
C LEU A 240 24.27 17.40 -6.30
N TYR A 241 24.40 16.22 -6.91
CA TYR A 241 24.56 14.95 -6.21
C TYR A 241 25.92 14.33 -6.54
N GLY A 242 26.64 13.83 -5.53
CA GLY A 242 27.93 13.15 -5.67
C GLY A 242 29.09 13.85 -4.95
N THR A 243 30.32 13.46 -5.26
CA THR A 243 31.54 13.97 -4.61
C THR A 243 32.64 14.33 -5.59
N GLY A 244 33.37 15.40 -5.30
CA GLY A 244 34.55 15.78 -6.09
C GLY A 244 34.20 16.10 -7.54
N ARG A 245 34.54 15.19 -8.47
CA ARG A 245 34.20 15.30 -9.90
C ARG A 245 33.18 14.26 -10.37
N ASP A 246 32.81 13.32 -9.50
CA ASP A 246 31.90 12.23 -9.81
C ASP A 246 30.51 12.65 -9.33
N PHE A 247 29.70 13.14 -10.28
CA PHE A 247 28.33 13.56 -10.02
C PHE A 247 27.36 12.44 -10.42
N THR A 248 26.39 12.19 -9.55
CA THR A 248 25.23 11.34 -9.82
C THR A 248 24.13 12.23 -10.40
N SER A 249 23.48 11.82 -11.49
CA SER A 249 22.34 12.58 -11.99
C SER A 249 21.11 12.29 -11.15
N PHE A 250 20.13 13.21 -11.13
CA PHE A 250 18.85 12.95 -10.50
C PHE A 250 18.14 11.73 -11.10
N ALA A 251 18.26 11.55 -12.42
CA ALA A 251 17.72 10.38 -13.12
C ALA A 251 18.33 9.05 -12.61
N ASP A 252 19.64 9.01 -12.34
CA ASP A 252 20.26 7.80 -11.75
C ASP A 252 19.72 7.52 -10.33
N VAL A 253 19.48 8.57 -9.53
CA VAL A 253 18.85 8.41 -8.20
C VAL A 253 17.44 7.85 -8.35
N GLN A 254 16.65 8.43 -9.25
CA GLN A 254 15.29 8.02 -9.56
C GLN A 254 15.20 6.57 -10.07
N ASP A 255 16.10 6.13 -10.95
CA ASP A 255 16.15 4.76 -11.47
C ASP A 255 16.39 3.75 -10.33
N VAL A 256 17.32 4.05 -9.43
CA VAL A 256 17.61 3.19 -8.28
C VAL A 256 16.46 3.17 -7.29
N LEU A 257 15.86 4.33 -7.00
CA LEU A 257 14.68 4.41 -6.14
C LEU A 257 13.52 3.61 -6.73
N THR A 258 13.28 3.70 -8.04
CA THR A 258 12.24 2.93 -8.75
C THR A 258 12.46 1.43 -8.59
N LYS A 259 13.70 0.95 -8.79
CA LYS A 259 14.01 -0.48 -8.62
C LYS A 259 13.80 -0.95 -7.18
N THR A 260 14.33 -0.19 -6.21
CA THR A 260 14.28 -0.57 -4.80
C THR A 260 12.86 -0.57 -4.24
N THR A 261 12.04 0.42 -4.57
CA THR A 261 10.62 0.46 -4.16
C THR A 261 9.79 -0.58 -4.91
N SER A 262 10.09 -0.86 -6.18
CA SER A 262 9.41 -1.92 -6.93
C SER A 262 9.66 -3.30 -6.31
N VAL A 263 10.89 -3.59 -5.88
CA VAL A 263 11.21 -4.86 -5.22
C VAL A 263 10.52 -4.94 -3.88
N ALA A 264 10.73 -3.95 -3.01
CA ALA A 264 10.21 -3.97 -1.65
C ALA A 264 8.67 -3.92 -1.60
N GLY A 265 8.02 -3.31 -2.60
CA GLY A 265 6.56 -3.26 -2.71
C GLY A 265 5.89 -4.61 -2.93
N ASN A 266 6.62 -5.64 -3.35
CA ASN A 266 6.05 -7.00 -3.40
C ASN A 266 5.88 -7.63 -2.01
N ASP A 267 6.55 -7.09 -0.98
CA ASP A 267 6.43 -7.54 0.40
C ASP A 267 5.41 -6.68 1.15
N HIS A 268 4.13 -7.03 1.03
CA HIS A 268 3.03 -6.27 1.63
C HIS A 268 3.14 -6.22 3.17
N ILE A 269 3.75 -7.22 3.80
CA ILE A 269 3.99 -7.23 5.25
C ILE A 269 5.05 -6.18 5.63
N ALA A 270 6.12 -6.05 4.84
CA ALA A 270 7.13 -5.02 5.05
C ALA A 270 6.58 -3.61 4.81
N VAL A 271 5.75 -3.42 3.76
CA VAL A 271 5.04 -2.15 3.50
C VAL A 271 4.10 -1.81 4.65
N HIS A 272 3.27 -2.76 5.07
CA HIS A 272 2.38 -2.61 6.21
C HIS A 272 3.15 -2.16 7.46
N ASP A 273 4.23 -2.86 7.80
CA ASP A 273 5.07 -2.49 8.96
C ASP A 273 5.67 -1.09 8.82
N ALA A 274 6.02 -0.67 7.60
CA ALA A 274 6.52 0.67 7.30
C ALA A 274 5.45 1.76 7.52
N LEU A 275 4.18 1.49 7.20
CA LEU A 275 3.08 2.43 7.43
C LEU A 275 2.70 2.50 8.92
N MET A 276 2.67 1.34 9.58
CA MET A 276 2.15 1.20 10.95
C MET A 276 3.18 1.53 12.05
N THR A 277 4.48 1.60 11.73
CA THR A 277 5.51 1.86 12.75
C THR A 277 5.36 3.24 13.38
N GLY A 278 5.29 3.27 14.71
CA GLY A 278 5.18 4.49 15.50
C GLY A 278 3.73 4.92 15.78
N ARG A 279 2.73 4.19 15.27
CA ARG A 279 1.32 4.39 15.62
C ARG A 279 1.06 4.08 17.09
N SER A 280 0.32 4.95 17.77
CA SER A 280 -0.15 4.74 19.14
C SER A 280 -1.57 4.18 19.15
N GLY A 281 -1.76 2.97 19.69
CA GLY A 281 -3.04 2.28 19.57
C GLY A 281 -3.22 1.65 18.18
N GLY A 282 -4.03 0.59 18.10
CA GLY A 282 -4.14 -0.27 16.91
C GLY A 282 -3.29 -1.54 17.00
N PRO A 283 -3.50 -2.50 16.08
CA PRO A 283 -2.64 -3.69 15.95
C PRO A 283 -1.20 -3.26 15.67
N GLY A 284 -0.25 -3.96 16.30
CA GLY A 284 1.17 -3.66 16.17
C GLY A 284 1.75 -4.13 14.84
N VAL A 285 2.96 -3.67 14.53
CA VAL A 285 3.75 -4.19 13.42
C VAL A 285 4.09 -5.66 13.60
N THR A 286 4.25 -6.38 12.50
CA THR A 286 4.76 -7.77 12.51
C THR A 286 6.21 -7.78 12.97
N SER A 287 7.02 -6.83 12.50
CA SER A 287 8.38 -6.60 12.97
C SER A 287 8.77 -5.13 12.92
N ALA A 288 9.74 -4.74 13.75
CA ALA A 288 10.20 -3.36 13.83
C ALA A 288 10.93 -2.93 12.55
N MET A 289 10.67 -1.69 12.10
CA MET A 289 11.44 -1.06 11.03
C MET A 289 12.87 -0.72 11.50
N PRO A 290 13.88 -0.82 10.62
CA PRO A 290 15.24 -0.37 10.94
C PRO A 290 15.31 1.12 11.26
N ASP A 291 16.25 1.51 12.13
CA ASP A 291 16.53 2.92 12.42
C ASP A 291 16.85 3.71 11.14
N THR A 292 16.43 4.97 11.15
CA THR A 292 16.84 5.96 10.15
C THR A 292 18.21 6.54 10.51
N ILE A 293 18.96 6.96 9.49
CA ILE A 293 20.26 7.62 9.60
C ILE A 293 20.10 8.99 8.95
N ASN A 294 20.17 10.04 9.78
CA ASN A 294 20.12 11.41 9.32
C ASN A 294 21.38 11.74 8.52
N ILE A 295 21.29 12.83 7.74
CA ILE A 295 22.38 13.27 6.87
C ILE A 295 23.69 13.63 7.59
N ASP A 296 23.60 13.97 8.88
CA ASP A 296 24.74 14.24 9.75
C ASP A 296 25.37 12.95 10.34
N GLY A 297 24.79 11.79 10.03
CA GLY A 297 25.20 10.47 10.49
C GLY A 297 24.60 10.04 11.83
N THR A 298 23.72 10.84 12.44
CA THR A 298 23.01 10.45 13.66
C THR A 298 21.88 9.46 13.34
N THR A 299 21.63 8.50 14.23
CA THR A 299 20.50 7.58 14.09
C THR A 299 19.25 8.12 14.77
N SER A 300 18.08 7.77 14.27
CA SER A 300 16.78 8.11 14.86
C SER A 300 15.79 6.98 14.59
N ASP A 301 14.84 6.81 15.50
CA ASP A 301 13.75 5.86 15.33
C ASP A 301 13.04 6.12 13.99
N TYR A 302 12.59 5.06 13.34
CA TYR A 302 11.84 5.18 12.10
C TYR A 302 10.53 5.95 12.32
N ASN A 303 10.22 6.87 11.39
CA ASN A 303 9.01 7.66 11.41
C ASN A 303 8.26 7.44 10.09
N ALA A 304 7.13 6.72 10.16
CA ALA A 304 6.31 6.38 8.99
C ALA A 304 5.87 7.62 8.21
N SER A 305 5.33 8.64 8.89
CA SER A 305 4.88 9.88 8.26
C SER A 305 6.00 10.54 7.47
N LYS A 306 7.18 10.74 8.06
CA LYS A 306 8.32 11.37 7.35
C LYS A 306 8.78 10.52 6.17
N ALA A 307 8.91 9.21 6.36
CA ALA A 307 9.39 8.30 5.32
C ALA A 307 8.45 8.26 4.11
N MET A 308 7.15 8.13 4.36
CA MET A 308 6.13 8.10 3.31
C MET A 308 5.99 9.46 2.63
N THR A 309 6.00 10.57 3.39
CA THR A 309 6.02 11.91 2.78
C THR A 309 7.23 12.10 1.88
N ASN A 310 8.44 11.72 2.31
CA ASN A 310 9.62 11.79 1.45
C ASN A 310 9.46 11.02 0.14
N LEU A 311 8.86 9.82 0.18
CA LEU A 311 8.60 9.01 -1.02
C LEU A 311 7.53 9.64 -1.91
N MET A 312 6.46 10.20 -1.33
CA MET A 312 5.39 10.86 -2.08
C MET A 312 5.82 12.18 -2.72
N THR A 313 6.73 12.92 -2.08
CA THR A 313 7.20 14.23 -2.56
C THR A 313 8.41 14.15 -3.47
N PHE A 314 9.04 12.98 -3.60
CA PHE A 314 10.11 12.79 -4.58
C PHE A 314 9.53 12.93 -5.99
N ASP A 315 10.22 13.67 -6.87
CA ASP A 315 9.81 13.85 -8.26
C ASP A 315 10.08 12.55 -9.04
N TRP A 316 9.02 11.76 -9.23
CA TRP A 316 9.03 10.57 -10.07
C TRP A 316 8.69 11.01 -11.49
N ALA A 317 9.59 10.74 -12.44
CA ALA A 317 9.41 11.20 -13.81
C ALA A 317 8.10 10.67 -14.36
N ASP A 318 7.42 11.46 -15.20
CA ASP A 318 6.15 11.06 -15.81
C ASP A 318 6.25 9.66 -16.44
N GLY A 319 5.55 8.69 -15.85
CA GLY A 319 5.54 7.27 -16.28
C GLY A 319 6.75 6.43 -15.84
N ALA A 320 7.72 6.98 -15.12
CA ALA A 320 8.72 6.19 -14.42
C ALA A 320 8.01 5.42 -13.29
N GLY A 321 8.08 4.09 -13.36
CA GLY A 321 7.34 3.24 -12.43
C GLY A 321 5.87 3.06 -12.81
N GLY A 322 5.48 3.10 -14.10
CA GLY A 322 4.08 2.94 -14.52
C GLY A 322 3.33 1.84 -13.76
N GLU A 323 2.02 2.02 -13.51
CA GLU A 323 1.07 1.28 -12.63
C GLU A 323 1.63 0.13 -11.77
N ASP A 324 2.31 -0.83 -12.39
CA ASP A 324 2.90 -2.01 -11.76
C ASP A 324 4.33 -1.88 -11.19
N SER A 325 4.93 -0.69 -11.11
CA SER A 325 6.35 -0.57 -10.75
C SER A 325 6.67 0.65 -9.88
N GLY A 326 7.92 0.72 -9.40
CA GLY A 326 8.40 1.86 -8.62
C GLY A 326 7.61 2.13 -7.34
N PRO A 327 7.33 3.40 -7.00
CA PRO A 327 6.62 3.75 -5.78
C PRO A 327 5.17 3.25 -5.76
N ASN A 328 4.54 3.05 -6.93
CA ASN A 328 3.16 2.58 -7.03
C ASN A 328 3.01 1.16 -6.48
N ASN A 329 4.03 0.31 -6.67
CA ASN A 329 4.02 -1.05 -6.15
C ASN A 329 3.99 -1.12 -4.61
N LEU A 330 4.37 -0.03 -3.91
CA LEU A 330 4.23 0.04 -2.46
C LEU A 330 2.76 0.13 -2.03
N PHE A 331 1.87 0.71 -2.84
CA PHE A 331 0.53 1.11 -2.38
C PHE A 331 -0.61 0.41 -3.11
N LYS A 332 -0.44 0.01 -4.39
CA LYS A 332 -1.54 -0.50 -5.23
C LYS A 332 -2.27 -1.70 -4.63
N TRP A 333 -1.54 -2.58 -3.94
CA TRP A 333 -2.10 -3.80 -3.35
C TRP A 333 -3.12 -3.54 -2.24
N ILE A 334 -3.07 -2.37 -1.61
CA ILE A 334 -3.95 -1.97 -0.50
C ILE A 334 -5.40 -1.95 -0.99
N GLY A 335 -5.66 -1.34 -2.15
CA GLY A 335 -6.99 -1.31 -2.74
C GLY A 335 -7.43 -2.70 -3.21
N ASP A 336 -6.56 -3.39 -3.95
CA ASP A 336 -6.79 -4.74 -4.51
C ASP A 336 -7.09 -5.80 -3.44
N SER A 337 -6.57 -5.60 -2.24
CA SER A 337 -6.71 -6.55 -1.13
C SER A 337 -7.69 -6.08 -0.07
N ALA A 338 -8.30 -4.90 -0.22
CA ALA A 338 -9.10 -4.28 0.82
C ALA A 338 -10.27 -5.17 1.28
N ALA A 339 -10.90 -5.92 0.37
CA ALA A 339 -12.08 -6.74 0.68
C ALA A 339 -11.79 -8.22 0.90
N ALA A 340 -12.43 -8.81 1.93
CA ALA A 340 -12.51 -10.27 2.11
C ALA A 340 -13.97 -10.71 2.29
N PRO A 341 -14.67 -11.10 1.21
CA PRO A 341 -16.06 -11.55 1.27
C PRO A 341 -16.27 -12.80 2.13
N GLU A 342 -17.51 -13.05 2.56
CA GLU A 342 -17.86 -14.24 3.34
C GLU A 342 -17.41 -15.53 2.63
N GLY A 343 -16.72 -16.42 3.36
CA GLY A 343 -16.15 -17.66 2.81
C GLY A 343 -14.74 -17.53 2.24
N SER A 344 -14.13 -16.35 2.32
CA SER A 344 -12.71 -16.12 2.01
C SER A 344 -11.77 -17.02 2.82
N THR A 345 -10.59 -17.30 2.25
CA THR A 345 -9.55 -18.08 2.94
C THR A 345 -8.95 -17.26 4.10
N ALA A 346 -8.34 -17.93 5.08
CA ALA A 346 -7.66 -17.25 6.17
C ALA A 346 -6.56 -16.29 5.69
N ASN A 347 -5.87 -16.64 4.60
CA ASN A 347 -4.85 -15.78 3.98
C ASN A 347 -5.46 -14.53 3.36
N THR A 348 -6.57 -14.65 2.64
CA THR A 348 -7.30 -13.51 2.07
C THR A 348 -7.80 -12.58 3.16
N VAL A 349 -8.31 -13.13 4.26
CA VAL A 349 -8.74 -12.33 5.42
C VAL A 349 -7.53 -11.61 6.05
N ALA A 350 -6.42 -12.31 6.29
CA ALA A 350 -5.21 -11.69 6.84
C ALA A 350 -4.66 -10.56 5.95
N GLU A 351 -4.75 -10.73 4.63
CA GLU A 351 -4.34 -9.72 3.65
C GLU A 351 -5.29 -8.50 3.67
N SER A 352 -6.60 -8.73 3.75
CA SER A 352 -7.59 -7.67 3.85
C SER A 352 -7.46 -6.86 5.14
N TRP A 353 -7.15 -7.50 6.27
CA TRP A 353 -6.82 -6.79 7.52
C TRP A 353 -5.60 -5.88 7.35
N ARG A 354 -4.50 -6.39 6.78
CA ARG A 354 -3.31 -5.58 6.49
C ARG A 354 -3.60 -4.42 5.54
N ALA A 355 -4.43 -4.66 4.53
CA ALA A 355 -4.83 -3.64 3.58
C ALA A 355 -5.67 -2.54 4.25
N GLY A 356 -6.63 -2.89 5.10
CA GLY A 356 -7.40 -1.90 5.87
C GLY A 356 -6.54 -1.06 6.79
N GLU A 357 -5.66 -1.72 7.57
CA GLU A 357 -4.73 -1.05 8.48
C GLU A 357 -3.78 -0.11 7.71
N SER A 358 -3.21 -0.60 6.59
CA SER A 358 -2.30 0.17 5.73
C SER A 358 -3.00 1.35 5.06
N GLY A 359 -4.21 1.15 4.54
CA GLY A 359 -4.96 2.19 3.84
C GLY A 359 -5.42 3.29 4.79
N SER A 360 -5.82 2.94 6.01
CA SER A 360 -6.21 3.91 7.03
C SER A 360 -5.01 4.75 7.49
N GLU A 361 -3.86 4.13 7.74
CA GLU A 361 -2.65 4.87 8.08
C GLU A 361 -2.09 5.69 6.92
N LEU A 362 -2.16 5.18 5.69
CA LEU A 362 -1.78 5.94 4.50
C LEU A 362 -2.65 7.19 4.35
N ALA A 363 -3.96 7.05 4.52
CA ALA A 363 -4.91 8.15 4.52
C ALA A 363 -4.58 9.19 5.61
N ARG A 364 -4.21 8.73 6.82
CA ARG A 364 -3.81 9.59 7.93
C ARG A 364 -2.53 10.35 7.64
N VAL A 365 -1.51 9.67 7.12
CA VAL A 365 -0.23 10.28 6.74
C VAL A 365 -0.45 11.35 5.66
N ILE A 366 -1.28 11.08 4.65
CA ILE A 366 -1.61 12.06 3.61
C ILE A 366 -2.30 13.28 4.21
N ALA A 367 -3.33 13.07 5.04
CA ALA A 367 -4.07 14.16 5.67
C ALA A 367 -3.18 15.02 6.58
N GLU A 368 -2.33 14.41 7.40
CA GLU A 368 -1.43 15.13 8.31
C GLU A 368 -0.33 15.90 7.60
N ASN A 369 0.05 15.48 6.39
CA ASN A 369 1.10 16.10 5.59
C ASN A 369 0.54 16.90 4.40
N ARG A 370 -0.75 17.25 4.43
CA ARG A 370 -1.43 18.00 3.37
C ARG A 370 -0.62 19.16 2.85
N ASP A 371 -0.06 20.00 3.73
CA ASP A 371 0.66 21.21 3.33
C ASP A 371 1.89 20.89 2.46
N SER A 372 2.60 19.80 2.77
CA SER A 372 3.74 19.33 1.97
C SER A 372 3.32 18.63 0.68
N LEU A 373 2.05 18.21 0.55
CA LEU A 373 1.55 17.47 -0.61
C LEU A 373 0.78 18.37 -1.59
N VAL A 374 0.23 19.51 -1.15
CA VAL A 374 -0.35 20.50 -2.08
C VAL A 374 0.68 21.51 -2.59
N GLU A 375 1.88 21.54 -1.98
CA GLU A 375 3.00 22.41 -2.33
C GLU A 375 4.35 21.67 -2.10
N ILE A 376 4.80 20.92 -3.11
CA ILE A 376 6.01 20.06 -3.06
C ILE A 376 7.27 20.83 -3.50
N ILE A 377 7.31 21.28 -4.76
CA ILE A 377 8.45 22.03 -5.34
C ILE A 377 7.94 23.38 -5.84
N GLY A 378 8.33 24.45 -5.16
CA GLY A 378 7.88 25.80 -5.49
C GLY A 378 6.38 25.96 -5.22
N THR A 379 5.55 25.75 -6.25
CA THR A 379 4.09 25.83 -6.17
C THR A 379 3.40 24.64 -6.85
N ALA A 380 4.05 23.50 -7.03
CA ALA A 380 3.44 22.32 -7.64
C ALA A 380 2.87 21.35 -6.59
N ALA A 381 1.66 20.83 -6.81
CA ALA A 381 1.00 19.85 -5.96
C ALA A 381 1.35 18.39 -6.31
N LEU A 382 1.00 17.43 -5.45
CA LEU A 382 1.27 16.00 -5.63
C LEU A 382 0.77 15.47 -6.97
N GLY A 383 -0.46 15.77 -7.36
CA GLY A 383 -1.02 15.36 -8.64
C GLY A 383 -0.37 16.02 -9.85
N GLU A 384 0.30 17.17 -9.67
CA GLU A 384 1.04 17.83 -10.75
C GLU A 384 2.46 17.28 -10.89
N VAL A 385 3.11 16.93 -9.78
CA VAL A 385 4.47 16.37 -9.76
C VAL A 385 4.45 14.86 -10.05
N ASN A 386 3.50 14.14 -9.45
CA ASN A 386 3.40 12.68 -9.46
C ASN A 386 1.94 12.23 -9.74
N PRO A 387 1.41 12.46 -10.95
CA PRO A 387 0.00 12.15 -11.27
C PRO A 387 -0.33 10.65 -11.11
N GLU A 388 0.54 9.76 -11.59
CA GLU A 388 0.32 8.31 -11.52
C GLU A 388 0.31 7.78 -10.08
N LEU A 389 1.20 8.30 -9.24
CA LEU A 389 1.22 7.96 -7.82
C LEU A 389 -0.05 8.46 -7.14
N THR A 390 -0.51 9.67 -7.45
CA THR A 390 -1.74 10.22 -6.88
C THR A 390 -2.96 9.35 -7.21
N ARG A 391 -3.03 8.80 -8.43
CA ARG A 391 -4.08 7.84 -8.82
C ARG A 391 -3.96 6.52 -8.06
N THR A 392 -2.74 5.99 -7.95
CA THR A 392 -2.49 4.78 -7.16
C THR A 392 -2.91 4.94 -5.70
N LEU A 393 -2.64 6.11 -5.10
CA LEU A 393 -3.07 6.43 -3.74
C LEU A 393 -4.60 6.55 -3.63
N ALA A 394 -5.26 7.13 -4.63
CA ALA A 394 -6.72 7.20 -4.68
C ALA A 394 -7.34 5.79 -4.77
N ASP A 395 -6.83 4.92 -5.64
CA ASP A 395 -7.28 3.53 -5.79
C ASP A 395 -7.01 2.71 -4.52
N ALA A 396 -5.88 2.95 -3.84
CA ALA A 396 -5.53 2.28 -2.59
C ALA A 396 -6.52 2.60 -1.44
N ILE A 397 -7.02 3.84 -1.37
CA ILE A 397 -7.81 4.33 -0.23
C ILE A 397 -9.31 4.33 -0.51
N ALA A 398 -9.74 4.48 -1.77
CA ALA A 398 -11.15 4.57 -2.15
C ALA A 398 -12.07 3.50 -1.54
N PRO A 399 -11.66 2.21 -1.44
CA PRO A 399 -12.50 1.18 -0.82
C PRO A 399 -12.83 1.43 0.67
N GLN A 400 -12.02 2.23 1.37
CA GLN A 400 -12.07 2.43 2.82
C GLN A 400 -12.74 3.76 3.23
N ILE A 401 -13.26 4.54 2.27
CA ILE A 401 -13.88 5.86 2.55
C ILE A 401 -14.99 5.76 3.60
N GLY A 402 -15.78 4.68 3.56
CA GLY A 402 -16.84 4.44 4.54
C GLY A 402 -16.31 4.20 5.95
N ASP A 403 -15.27 3.39 6.09
CA ASP A 403 -14.64 3.08 7.38
C ASP A 403 -13.98 4.32 7.97
N LEU A 404 -13.24 5.08 7.14
CA LEU A 404 -12.64 6.36 7.51
C LEU A 404 -13.69 7.37 8.00
N ALA A 405 -14.91 7.33 7.46
CA ALA A 405 -16.03 8.17 7.89
C ALA A 405 -16.74 7.66 9.16
N GLY A 406 -16.31 6.51 9.70
CA GLY A 406 -16.85 5.91 10.92
C GLY A 406 -18.10 5.08 10.68
N ALA A 407 -18.18 4.40 9.53
CA ALA A 407 -19.20 3.38 9.33
C ALA A 407 -19.09 2.24 10.35
N PRO A 408 -20.21 1.60 10.72
CA PRO A 408 -20.17 0.43 11.59
C PRO A 408 -19.40 -0.73 10.97
N ASP A 409 -18.64 -1.45 11.79
CA ASP A 409 -17.92 -2.67 11.39
C ASP A 409 -18.83 -3.65 10.64
N GLY A 410 -18.33 -4.18 9.52
CA GLY A 410 -19.05 -5.16 8.71
C GLY A 410 -20.17 -4.60 7.85
N LEU A 411 -20.38 -3.27 7.83
CA LEU A 411 -21.21 -2.63 6.81
C LEU A 411 -20.59 -2.81 5.40
N PHE A 412 -19.26 -2.71 5.35
CA PHE A 412 -18.43 -2.94 4.18
C PHE A 412 -17.62 -4.23 4.35
N THR A 413 -17.12 -4.79 3.25
CA THR A 413 -16.29 -6.01 3.25
C THR A 413 -14.81 -5.74 3.52
N THR A 414 -14.46 -4.49 3.77
CA THR A 414 -13.16 -4.05 4.26
C THR A 414 -12.93 -4.54 5.68
N ASN A 415 -11.70 -4.95 5.99
CA ASN A 415 -11.32 -5.43 7.31
C ASN A 415 -10.14 -4.62 7.83
N GLY A 416 -10.11 -4.34 9.15
CA GLY A 416 -8.98 -3.65 9.79
C GLY A 416 -8.83 -2.16 9.46
N ALA A 417 -9.71 -1.60 8.64
CA ALA A 417 -9.75 -0.16 8.41
C ALA A 417 -10.29 0.56 9.66
N ASP A 418 -9.71 1.73 9.95
CA ASP A 418 -10.02 2.51 11.14
C ASP A 418 -10.71 3.82 10.78
N VAL A 419 -11.57 4.27 11.70
CA VAL A 419 -12.12 5.61 11.63
C VAL A 419 -11.03 6.65 11.84
N PHE A 420 -11.20 7.75 11.15
CA PHE A 420 -10.32 8.89 11.17
C PHE A 420 -10.54 9.64 12.52
N GLU A 421 -9.49 10.13 13.17
CA GLU A 421 -9.60 10.64 14.56
C GLU A 421 -9.99 12.13 14.64
N HIS A 422 -9.75 12.89 13.57
CA HIS A 422 -9.99 14.33 13.54
C HIS A 422 -10.76 14.76 12.30
N ALA A 423 -11.82 15.56 12.52
CA ALA A 423 -12.82 15.82 11.51
C ALA A 423 -12.35 16.49 10.22
N ASP A 424 -11.23 17.19 10.27
CA ASP A 424 -10.60 17.82 9.13
C ASP A 424 -9.75 16.85 8.29
N GLN A 425 -9.36 15.67 8.80
CA GLN A 425 -8.50 14.73 8.09
C GLN A 425 -9.11 14.25 6.77
N MET A 426 -10.40 13.93 6.75
CA MET A 426 -11.06 13.51 5.51
C MET A 426 -11.09 14.64 4.48
N SER A 427 -11.35 15.88 4.90
CA SER A 427 -11.34 17.02 3.96
C SER A 427 -9.94 17.30 3.39
N LYS A 428 -8.89 17.14 4.19
CA LYS A 428 -7.49 17.25 3.76
C LYS A 428 -7.11 16.14 2.77
N LEU A 429 -7.60 14.92 3.00
CA LEU A 429 -7.42 13.81 2.08
C LEU A 429 -8.07 14.09 0.71
N PHE A 430 -9.34 14.50 0.68
CA PHE A 430 -10.02 14.91 -0.57
C PHE A 430 -9.24 16.00 -1.30
N GLN A 431 -8.79 17.03 -0.56
CA GLN A 431 -8.00 18.10 -1.13
C GLN A 431 -6.73 17.60 -1.83
N VAL A 432 -5.96 16.68 -1.22
CA VAL A 432 -4.74 16.15 -1.84
C VAL A 432 -5.07 15.28 -3.05
N MET A 433 -6.09 14.42 -2.97
CA MET A 433 -6.51 13.58 -4.11
C MET A 433 -6.98 14.42 -5.30
N ASP A 434 -7.68 15.54 -5.03
CA ASP A 434 -8.16 16.47 -6.05
C ASP A 434 -7.04 17.28 -6.73
N THR A 435 -5.76 17.07 -6.38
CA THR A 435 -4.62 17.69 -7.08
C THR A 435 -4.32 17.02 -8.42
N ASP A 436 -4.74 15.77 -8.65
CA ASP A 436 -4.83 15.12 -9.98
C ASP A 436 -6.30 14.91 -10.35
N ALA A 437 -6.67 15.20 -11.60
CA ALA A 437 -8.07 15.14 -12.03
C ALA A 437 -8.63 13.71 -12.03
N ASP A 438 -7.84 12.71 -12.42
CA ASP A 438 -8.32 11.32 -12.48
C ASP A 438 -8.38 10.70 -11.08
N ALA A 439 -7.40 10.99 -10.22
CA ALA A 439 -7.43 10.60 -8.81
C ALA A 439 -8.64 11.21 -8.08
N GLY A 440 -8.87 12.51 -8.24
CA GLY A 440 -10.06 13.19 -7.73
C GLY A 440 -11.35 12.57 -8.26
N ARG A 441 -11.42 12.18 -9.54
CA ARG A 441 -12.57 11.48 -10.12
C ARG A 441 -12.84 10.16 -9.41
N THR A 442 -11.83 9.30 -9.29
CA THR A 442 -11.94 7.99 -8.63
C THR A 442 -12.45 8.17 -7.21
N PHE A 443 -11.78 9.04 -6.44
CA PHE A 443 -12.03 9.21 -5.02
C PHE A 443 -13.42 9.81 -4.75
N ASN A 444 -13.82 10.85 -5.49
CA ASN A 444 -15.15 11.46 -5.35
C ASN A 444 -16.28 10.53 -5.85
N THR A 445 -16.02 9.68 -6.86
CA THR A 445 -17.00 8.69 -7.33
C THR A 445 -17.23 7.62 -6.27
N ALA A 446 -16.17 7.08 -5.68
CA ALA A 446 -16.26 6.10 -4.59
C ALA A 446 -16.97 6.70 -3.36
N ALA A 447 -16.70 7.96 -3.03
CA ALA A 447 -17.37 8.68 -1.96
C ALA A 447 -18.89 8.80 -2.20
N ALA A 448 -19.31 9.20 -3.41
CA ALA A 448 -20.72 9.29 -3.77
C ALA A 448 -21.42 7.92 -3.73
N GLN A 449 -20.74 6.86 -4.17
CA GLN A 449 -21.24 5.49 -4.07
C GLN A 449 -21.40 5.04 -2.62
N THR A 450 -20.44 5.38 -1.76
CA THR A 450 -20.48 5.08 -0.32
C THR A 450 -21.66 5.78 0.36
N ILE A 451 -21.89 7.07 0.07
CA ILE A 451 -23.06 7.83 0.54
C ILE A 451 -24.37 7.16 0.10
N SER A 452 -24.48 6.82 -1.19
CA SER A 452 -25.68 6.19 -1.75
C SER A 452 -25.94 4.82 -1.10
N TYR A 453 -24.89 4.05 -0.82
CA TYR A 453 -25.01 2.76 -0.14
C TYR A 453 -25.45 2.91 1.32
N ALA A 454 -24.93 3.91 2.04
CA ALA A 454 -25.36 4.24 3.40
C ALA A 454 -26.84 4.61 3.44
N GLU A 455 -27.31 5.44 2.50
CA GLU A 455 -28.72 5.83 2.35
C GLU A 455 -29.62 4.63 1.99
N SER A 456 -29.17 3.79 1.05
CA SER A 456 -29.89 2.57 0.67
C SER A 456 -30.00 1.58 1.82
N THR A 457 -28.92 1.37 2.58
CA THR A 457 -28.90 0.50 3.77
C THR A 457 -29.85 1.01 4.84
N PHE A 458 -29.88 2.32 5.09
CA PHE A 458 -30.88 2.92 5.97
C PHE A 458 -32.31 2.70 5.46
N GLY A 459 -32.56 2.84 4.14
CA GLY A 459 -33.87 2.55 3.56
C GLY A 459 -34.30 1.09 3.74
N GLU A 460 -33.35 0.14 3.73
CA GLU A 460 -33.63 -1.27 4.02
C GLU A 460 -33.87 -1.56 5.52
N ASP A 461 -33.19 -0.85 6.41
CA ASP A 461 -33.29 -0.96 7.86
C ASP A 461 -33.30 0.43 8.52
N LEU A 462 -34.51 0.93 8.79
CA LEU A 462 -34.74 2.25 9.37
C LEU A 462 -34.15 2.41 10.79
N SER A 463 -33.64 1.35 11.42
CA SER A 463 -32.93 1.47 12.71
C SER A 463 -31.50 2.01 12.57
N GLN A 464 -30.97 2.07 11.35
CA GLN A 464 -29.60 2.48 11.02
C GLN A 464 -29.47 4.00 10.78
N SER A 465 -30.16 4.83 11.56
CA SER A 465 -30.17 6.30 11.37
C SER A 465 -28.77 6.94 11.53
N ASN A 466 -27.86 6.27 12.25
CA ASN A 466 -26.45 6.66 12.39
C ASN A 466 -25.68 6.68 11.06
N LEU A 467 -26.14 5.96 10.02
CA LEU A 467 -25.57 6.04 8.68
C LEU A 467 -25.71 7.44 8.05
N GLY A 468 -26.65 8.24 8.54
CA GLY A 468 -26.75 9.65 8.20
C GLY A 468 -25.45 10.40 8.53
N ALA A 469 -24.86 10.15 9.70
CA ALA A 469 -23.61 10.79 10.11
C ALA A 469 -22.43 10.41 9.20
N VAL A 470 -22.33 9.13 8.80
CA VAL A 470 -21.32 8.65 7.85
C VAL A 470 -21.46 9.40 6.52
N ALA A 471 -22.67 9.41 5.96
CA ALA A 471 -22.95 10.10 4.70
C ALA A 471 -22.65 11.61 4.78
N GLY A 472 -23.04 12.25 5.88
CA GLY A 472 -22.80 13.67 6.12
C GLY A 472 -21.31 14.01 6.27
N ARG A 473 -20.52 13.16 6.93
CA ARG A 473 -19.06 13.35 7.07
C ARG A 473 -18.36 13.28 5.72
N ILE A 474 -18.67 12.26 4.91
CA ILE A 474 -18.11 12.10 3.57
C ILE A 474 -18.47 13.31 2.70
N GLU A 475 -19.75 13.67 2.66
CA GLU A 475 -20.25 14.81 1.88
C GLU A 475 -19.61 16.13 2.31
N GLY A 476 -19.56 16.42 3.62
CA GLY A 476 -18.97 17.64 4.15
C GLY A 476 -17.47 17.72 3.87
N ALA A 477 -16.77 16.59 3.94
CA ALA A 477 -15.35 16.51 3.65
C ALA A 477 -15.04 16.72 2.16
N MET A 478 -15.82 16.12 1.25
CA MET A 478 -15.73 16.37 -0.20
C MET A 478 -15.83 17.87 -0.50
N TYR A 479 -16.83 18.55 0.09
CA TYR A 479 -17.01 19.99 -0.12
C TYR A 479 -15.89 20.83 0.45
N SER A 480 -15.50 20.54 1.69
CA SER A 480 -14.46 21.31 2.38
C SER A 480 -13.11 21.14 1.69
N GLY A 481 -12.79 19.94 1.21
CA GLY A 481 -11.57 19.66 0.45
C GLY A 481 -11.52 20.41 -0.88
N LEU A 482 -12.60 20.38 -1.66
CA LEU A 482 -12.70 21.10 -2.93
C LEU A 482 -12.61 22.63 -2.74
N GLU A 483 -13.29 23.17 -1.72
CA GLU A 483 -13.20 24.61 -1.40
C GLU A 483 -11.79 25.00 -0.95
N ALA A 484 -11.13 24.18 -0.14
CA ALA A 484 -9.76 24.40 0.29
C ALA A 484 -8.77 24.34 -0.88
N GLN A 485 -8.95 23.41 -1.82
CA GLN A 485 -8.10 23.31 -3.02
C GLN A 485 -8.24 24.56 -3.88
N LYS A 486 -9.47 25.06 -4.04
CA LYS A 486 -9.74 26.32 -4.75
C LYS A 486 -9.04 27.52 -4.13
N ALA A 487 -9.05 27.61 -2.80
CA ALA A 487 -8.36 28.68 -2.11
C ALA A 487 -6.85 28.61 -2.34
N GLU A 488 -6.26 27.41 -2.34
CA GLU A 488 -4.83 27.16 -2.57
C GLU A 488 -4.42 27.57 -4.00
N ASP A 489 -5.12 27.09 -5.01
CA ASP A 489 -4.80 27.38 -6.42
C ASP A 489 -4.94 28.88 -6.74
N ALA A 490 -5.92 29.55 -6.13
CA ALA A 490 -6.10 30.99 -6.26
C ALA A 490 -4.97 31.78 -5.59
N ALA A 491 -4.46 31.31 -4.44
CA ALA A 491 -3.34 31.93 -3.73
C ALA A 491 -2.00 31.74 -4.46
N GLY A 492 -1.80 30.59 -5.11
CA GLY A 492 -0.59 30.26 -5.88
C GLY A 492 -0.50 30.89 -7.27
N GLU A 493 -1.44 31.76 -7.67
CA GLU A 493 -1.56 32.33 -9.02
C GLU A 493 -1.54 31.24 -10.14
N ARG A 494 -2.03 30.02 -9.85
CA ARG A 494 -2.08 28.92 -10.83
C ARG A 494 -3.08 29.27 -11.94
N TYR A 495 -2.63 29.94 -13.01
CA TYR A 495 -3.46 30.51 -14.09
C TYR A 495 -4.36 29.47 -14.83
N ALA A 496 -4.07 28.17 -14.69
CA ALA A 496 -4.87 27.05 -15.22
C ALA A 496 -6.08 26.66 -14.34
N ALA A 497 -6.15 27.18 -13.11
CA ALA A 497 -7.17 26.85 -12.10
C ALA A 497 -8.59 26.92 -12.67
N THR A 498 -8.95 27.95 -13.44
CA THR A 498 -10.32 28.13 -13.95
C THR A 498 -10.80 27.03 -14.91
N VAL A 499 -9.87 26.41 -15.67
CA VAL A 499 -10.18 25.29 -16.58
C VAL A 499 -10.19 23.97 -15.82
N ASP A 500 -9.24 23.80 -14.89
CA ASP A 500 -9.12 22.61 -14.05
C ASP A 500 -10.32 22.46 -13.10
N TYR A 501 -10.83 23.56 -12.54
CA TYR A 501 -12.06 23.58 -11.74
C TYR A 501 -13.33 23.26 -12.53
N ALA A 502 -13.40 23.62 -13.81
CA ALA A 502 -14.53 23.25 -14.66
C ALA A 502 -14.52 21.74 -14.95
N ASN A 503 -13.34 21.13 -15.07
CA ASN A 503 -13.18 19.68 -15.20
C ASN A 503 -13.53 18.97 -13.89
N LYS A 504 -12.99 19.42 -12.73
CA LYS A 504 -13.35 18.91 -11.38
C LYS A 504 -14.85 19.04 -11.10
N GLY A 505 -15.45 20.13 -11.61
CA GLY A 505 -16.88 20.34 -11.86
C GLY A 505 -17.63 19.17 -12.47
N GLY A 506 -17.25 18.85 -13.70
CA GLY A 506 -17.83 17.77 -14.48
C GLY A 506 -17.58 16.39 -13.87
N LEU A 507 -16.51 16.17 -13.11
CA LEU A 507 -16.23 14.89 -12.45
C LEU A 507 -17.30 14.54 -11.43
N PHE A 508 -17.70 15.51 -10.59
CA PHE A 508 -18.78 15.32 -9.61
C PHE A 508 -20.15 15.10 -10.28
N ASP A 509 -20.49 15.91 -11.30
CA ASP A 509 -21.71 15.74 -12.10
C ASP A 509 -21.74 14.39 -12.83
N SER A 510 -20.58 13.89 -13.29
CA SER A 510 -20.46 12.59 -13.95
C SER A 510 -20.66 11.43 -12.98
N GLY A 511 -20.12 11.49 -11.76
CA GLY A 511 -20.36 10.49 -10.72
C GLY A 511 -21.86 10.36 -10.40
N LYS A 512 -22.57 11.49 -10.33
CA LYS A 512 -24.03 11.49 -10.10
C LYS A 512 -24.87 11.07 -11.30
N ALA A 513 -24.51 11.50 -12.51
CA ALA A 513 -25.21 11.08 -13.74
C ALA A 513 -25.10 9.56 -13.96
N VAL A 514 -23.98 8.97 -13.53
CA VAL A 514 -23.75 7.53 -13.52
C VAL A 514 -24.62 6.85 -12.45
N VAL A 515 -24.64 7.37 -11.22
CA VAL A 515 -25.43 6.85 -10.10
C VAL A 515 -26.94 6.86 -10.39
N GLY A 516 -27.46 7.91 -10.99
CA GLY A 516 -28.89 8.03 -11.32
C GLY A 516 -29.42 7.07 -12.40
N SER A 517 -28.54 6.30 -13.07
CA SER A 517 -28.91 5.44 -14.21
C SER A 517 -28.97 3.94 -13.90
N ILE A 518 -28.59 3.51 -12.70
CA ILE A 518 -28.37 2.09 -12.32
C ILE A 518 -29.21 1.75 -11.07
N PRO A 519 -29.89 0.59 -11.00
CA PRO A 519 -30.58 0.16 -9.77
C PRO A 519 -29.55 -0.12 -8.65
N MET A 520 -29.38 0.85 -7.74
CA MET A 520 -28.20 1.00 -6.87
C MET A 520 -28.05 -0.04 -5.75
N GLY A 521 -29.12 -0.55 -5.15
CA GLY A 521 -29.01 -1.46 -3.98
C GLY A 521 -28.32 -2.80 -4.24
N ALA A 522 -28.40 -3.35 -5.45
CA ALA A 522 -27.75 -4.63 -5.80
C ALA A 522 -26.35 -4.42 -6.42
N VAL A 523 -26.13 -3.29 -7.10
CA VAL A 523 -24.85 -2.97 -7.73
C VAL A 523 -23.86 -2.41 -6.71
N ALA A 524 -24.29 -1.56 -5.78
CA ALA A 524 -23.42 -1.05 -4.72
C ALA A 524 -22.88 -2.20 -3.84
N LYS A 525 -23.74 -3.14 -3.43
CA LYS A 525 -23.27 -4.33 -2.71
C LYS A 525 -22.33 -5.19 -3.55
N ALA A 526 -22.60 -5.43 -4.82
CA ALA A 526 -21.74 -6.23 -5.69
C ALA A 526 -20.40 -5.56 -6.03
N VAL A 527 -20.36 -4.22 -6.09
CA VAL A 527 -19.14 -3.41 -6.28
C VAL A 527 -18.32 -3.42 -5.00
N MET A 528 -18.96 -3.25 -3.83
CA MET A 528 -18.28 -3.27 -2.53
C MET A 528 -17.81 -4.68 -2.15
N ASP A 529 -18.59 -5.73 -2.45
CA ASP A 529 -18.25 -7.15 -2.22
C ASP A 529 -17.13 -7.66 -3.15
N THR A 530 -16.70 -6.88 -4.13
CA THR A 530 -15.58 -7.22 -5.02
C THR A 530 -14.40 -6.30 -4.76
N ALA A 531 -13.23 -6.84 -4.43
CA ALA A 531 -11.97 -6.08 -4.26
C ALA A 531 -11.43 -5.46 -5.57
N ALA A 532 -12.27 -5.26 -6.59
CA ALA A 532 -11.84 -4.80 -7.91
C ALA A 532 -11.67 -3.27 -7.91
N PRO A 533 -10.55 -2.72 -8.42
CA PRO A 533 -10.15 -1.31 -8.28
C PRO A 533 -11.24 -0.28 -8.61
N TRP A 534 -12.10 -0.56 -9.58
CA TRP A 534 -13.32 0.16 -9.90
C TRP A 534 -13.94 -0.64 -11.03
N VAL A 535 -15.19 -1.10 -10.89
CA VAL A 535 -15.86 -1.84 -11.96
C VAL A 535 -15.78 -1.01 -13.25
N LYS A 536 -15.06 -1.55 -14.25
CA LYS A 536 -14.73 -0.90 -15.53
C LYS A 536 -15.75 0.17 -15.92
N LEU A 537 -15.30 1.44 -15.98
CA LEU A 537 -15.86 2.59 -16.71
C LEU A 537 -16.50 2.28 -18.08
N GLU A 538 -16.42 1.06 -18.63
CA GLU A 538 -17.25 0.62 -19.76
C GLU A 538 -18.70 0.25 -19.37
N ALA A 539 -18.97 -0.17 -18.13
CA ALA A 539 -20.32 -0.42 -17.60
C ALA A 539 -21.03 0.88 -17.17
N ILE A 540 -20.24 1.93 -17.01
CA ILE A 540 -20.60 3.25 -16.51
C ILE A 540 -20.35 4.21 -17.68
N GLY A 541 -21.37 4.49 -18.50
CA GLY A 541 -21.20 5.14 -19.80
C GLY A 541 -20.29 6.38 -19.83
N ASP A 542 -19.70 6.66 -21.00
CA ASP A 542 -18.74 7.75 -21.21
C ASP A 542 -19.22 9.08 -20.58
N PRO A 543 -18.33 9.80 -19.87
CA PRO A 543 -18.69 11.05 -19.22
C PRO A 543 -19.15 12.11 -20.24
N PRO A 544 -19.95 13.11 -19.81
CA PRO A 544 -20.22 14.29 -20.62
C PRO A 544 -18.91 14.99 -21.01
N ASP A 545 -18.81 15.41 -22.26
CA ASP A 545 -17.66 16.15 -22.80
C ASP A 545 -17.53 17.53 -22.13
N VAL A 546 -16.62 17.61 -21.15
CA VAL A 546 -16.28 18.78 -20.33
C VAL A 546 -15.83 19.99 -21.16
N SER A 547 -15.39 19.78 -22.41
CA SER A 547 -14.99 20.87 -23.31
C SER A 547 -16.16 21.77 -23.78
N LYS A 548 -17.40 21.41 -23.44
CA LYS A 548 -18.63 22.15 -23.82
C LYS A 548 -19.16 23.09 -22.74
N ILE A 549 -18.53 23.16 -21.57
CA ILE A 549 -18.97 23.97 -20.42
C ILE A 549 -18.02 25.17 -20.27
N GLY A 550 -18.56 26.39 -20.37
CA GLY A 550 -17.76 27.63 -20.33
C GLY A 550 -17.24 27.99 -18.92
N ALA A 551 -16.00 28.46 -18.86
CA ALA A 551 -15.17 28.63 -17.66
C ALA A 551 -15.64 29.68 -16.61
N ASP A 552 -16.61 30.54 -16.92
CA ASP A 552 -17.06 31.63 -16.03
C ASP A 552 -18.42 31.39 -15.37
N LYS A 553 -19.15 30.35 -15.79
CA LYS A 553 -20.48 30.00 -15.28
C LYS A 553 -20.49 28.73 -14.43
N SER A 554 -19.41 27.97 -14.46
CA SER A 554 -19.31 26.61 -13.94
C SER A 554 -19.29 26.49 -12.42
N PHE A 555 -18.77 27.45 -11.65
CA PHE A 555 -18.73 27.32 -10.18
C PHE A 555 -20.08 27.56 -9.50
N ASP A 556 -20.82 28.60 -9.89
CA ASP A 556 -22.16 28.86 -9.33
C ASP A 556 -23.19 27.88 -9.90
N LEU A 557 -23.03 27.40 -11.15
CA LEU A 557 -23.83 26.28 -11.67
C LEU A 557 -23.45 24.96 -11.02
N MET A 558 -22.17 24.70 -10.73
CA MET A 558 -21.73 23.50 -10.01
C MET A 558 -22.26 23.57 -8.59
N LYS A 559 -22.06 24.64 -7.81
CA LYS A 559 -22.65 24.81 -6.48
C LYS A 559 -24.18 24.72 -6.52
N ALA A 560 -24.84 25.27 -7.54
CA ALA A 560 -26.30 25.13 -7.71
C ALA A 560 -26.74 23.73 -8.17
N GLN A 561 -25.94 23.00 -8.97
CA GLN A 561 -26.20 21.61 -9.37
C GLN A 561 -25.89 20.64 -8.24
N LEU A 562 -24.90 20.96 -7.42
CA LEU A 562 -24.47 20.30 -6.19
C LEU A 562 -25.55 20.45 -5.13
N ASP A 563 -25.99 21.68 -4.86
CA ASP A 563 -27.16 22.01 -4.03
C ASP A 563 -28.45 21.38 -4.60
N SER A 564 -28.55 21.16 -5.92
CA SER A 564 -29.71 20.49 -6.55
C SER A 564 -29.66 18.95 -6.47
N SER A 565 -28.47 18.37 -6.43
CA SER A 565 -28.24 16.92 -6.48
C SER A 565 -27.97 16.31 -5.11
N THR A 566 -27.97 17.14 -4.07
CA THR A 566 -28.11 16.78 -2.65
C THR A 566 -29.43 17.30 -2.09
N THR A 567 -30.38 17.61 -2.98
CA THR A 567 -31.74 17.91 -2.54
C THR A 567 -32.26 16.70 -1.76
N ALA A 568 -33.01 16.98 -0.70
CA ALA A 568 -33.73 15.96 0.05
C ALA A 568 -34.46 14.96 -0.89
N THR A 569 -34.90 15.44 -2.05
CA THR A 569 -35.54 14.69 -3.12
C THR A 569 -34.75 13.49 -3.64
N ASP A 570 -33.48 13.64 -4.04
CA ASP A 570 -32.71 12.51 -4.61
C ASP A 570 -32.41 11.48 -3.53
N ARG A 571 -31.94 11.95 -2.36
CA ARG A 571 -31.71 11.12 -1.17
C ARG A 571 -32.96 10.33 -0.77
N TYR A 572 -34.11 11.00 -0.68
CA TYR A 572 -35.37 10.35 -0.31
C TYR A 572 -35.85 9.40 -1.40
N SER A 573 -35.48 9.59 -2.66
CA SER A 573 -35.77 8.64 -3.73
C SER A 573 -35.00 7.33 -3.52
N ASP A 574 -33.71 7.39 -3.18
CA ASP A 574 -32.88 6.20 -2.92
C ASP A 574 -33.31 5.45 -1.65
N ILE A 575 -33.63 6.19 -0.58
CA ILE A 575 -34.19 5.64 0.67
C ILE A 575 -35.54 4.97 0.39
N LEU A 576 -36.44 5.65 -0.34
CA LEU A 576 -37.78 5.15 -0.66
C LEU A 576 -37.73 3.91 -1.56
N ASP A 577 -36.86 3.89 -2.58
CA ASP A 577 -36.67 2.73 -3.47
C ASP A 577 -36.22 1.49 -2.68
N SER A 578 -35.29 1.68 -1.73
CA SER A 578 -34.78 0.61 -0.87
C SER A 578 -35.82 0.15 0.16
N TYR A 579 -36.55 1.09 0.77
CA TYR A 579 -37.65 0.80 1.68
C TYR A 579 -38.77 0.00 0.99
N ALA A 580 -39.12 0.35 -0.26
CA ALA A 580 -40.14 -0.36 -1.04
C ALA A 580 -39.75 -1.81 -1.37
N LYS A 581 -38.45 -2.12 -1.52
CA LYS A 581 -37.98 -3.51 -1.73
C LYS A 581 -38.24 -4.41 -0.53
N LYS A 582 -38.08 -3.90 0.69
CA LYS A 582 -38.40 -4.63 1.94
C LYS A 582 -39.89 -4.54 2.29
N ASN A 583 -40.57 -3.50 1.81
CA ASN A 583 -41.98 -3.22 2.08
C ASN A 583 -42.79 -3.04 0.78
N PRO A 584 -43.05 -4.11 0.01
CA PRO A 584 -43.71 -4.01 -1.31
C PRO A 584 -45.11 -3.40 -1.28
N SER A 585 -45.77 -3.35 -0.12
CA SER A 585 -47.09 -2.72 0.05
C SER A 585 -47.08 -1.23 -0.28
N VAL A 586 -45.93 -0.55 -0.15
CA VAL A 586 -45.75 0.87 -0.46
C VAL A 586 -46.02 1.17 -1.93
N LEU A 587 -45.70 0.24 -2.83
CA LEU A 587 -45.96 0.38 -4.28
C LEU A 587 -47.46 0.52 -4.60
N SER A 588 -48.32 0.01 -3.73
CA SER A 588 -49.78 0.06 -3.85
C SER A 588 -50.46 1.10 -2.96
N ASP A 589 -49.67 1.87 -2.19
CA ASP A 589 -50.20 2.89 -1.30
C ASP A 589 -50.80 4.07 -2.11
N PRO A 590 -51.98 4.60 -1.77
CA PRO A 590 -52.60 5.69 -2.52
C PRO A 590 -51.79 6.99 -2.55
N THR A 591 -50.99 7.24 -1.49
CA THR A 591 -50.14 8.42 -1.36
C THR A 591 -48.78 8.16 -1.99
N MET A 592 -48.18 6.99 -1.77
CA MET A 592 -46.81 6.70 -2.23
C MET A 592 -46.72 6.03 -3.60
N GLY A 593 -47.69 5.20 -3.97
CA GLY A 593 -47.72 4.47 -5.24
C GLY A 593 -47.68 5.36 -6.48
N GLN A 594 -48.06 6.64 -6.33
CA GLN A 594 -47.97 7.63 -7.41
C GLN A 594 -46.53 8.04 -7.77
N TYR A 595 -45.56 7.72 -6.91
CA TYR A 595 -44.14 8.02 -7.08
C TYR A 595 -43.37 6.84 -7.67
N PHE A 596 -44.04 5.73 -7.98
CA PHE A 596 -43.40 4.57 -8.57
C PHE A 596 -43.81 4.39 -10.03
N SER A 597 -42.84 4.02 -10.84
CA SER A 597 -43.03 3.56 -12.21
C SER A 597 -43.63 2.14 -12.24
N GLN A 598 -43.99 1.66 -13.43
CA GLN A 598 -44.55 0.32 -13.60
C GLN A 598 -43.57 -0.81 -13.26
N ASP A 599 -42.26 -0.55 -13.36
CA ASP A 599 -41.18 -1.44 -12.94
C ASP A 599 -40.85 -1.32 -11.44
N GLY A 600 -41.59 -0.52 -10.68
CA GLY A 600 -41.48 -0.41 -9.23
C GLY A 600 -40.32 0.45 -8.74
N LYS A 601 -39.74 1.28 -9.61
CA LYS A 601 -38.70 2.26 -9.26
C LYS A 601 -39.31 3.62 -8.97
N VAL A 602 -38.64 4.43 -8.15
CA VAL A 602 -39.09 5.80 -7.91
C VAL A 602 -38.98 6.64 -9.21
N ASP A 603 -40.08 7.29 -9.59
CA ASP A 603 -40.17 8.21 -10.73
C ASP A 603 -40.90 9.50 -10.31
N ILE A 604 -40.12 10.55 -10.14
CA ILE A 604 -40.59 11.88 -9.74
C ILE A 604 -40.56 12.90 -10.88
N SER A 605 -40.33 12.46 -12.13
CA SER A 605 -40.08 13.33 -13.30
C SER A 605 -41.15 14.39 -13.56
N ASN A 606 -42.37 14.16 -13.10
CA ASN A 606 -43.52 15.07 -13.24
C ASN A 606 -44.18 15.41 -11.89
N LYS A 607 -43.45 15.31 -10.79
CA LYS A 607 -43.95 15.51 -9.43
C LYS A 607 -43.37 16.78 -8.83
N ASN A 608 -44.06 17.33 -7.83
CA ASN A 608 -43.52 18.45 -7.06
C ASN A 608 -42.53 17.88 -6.02
N PRO A 609 -41.24 18.30 -6.05
CA PRO A 609 -40.22 17.80 -5.13
C PRO A 609 -40.53 18.04 -3.66
N ASP A 610 -41.11 19.20 -3.31
CA ASP A 610 -41.45 19.54 -1.93
C ASP A 610 -42.58 18.66 -1.39
N ILE A 611 -43.57 18.34 -2.25
CA ILE A 611 -44.67 17.44 -1.89
C ILE A 611 -44.14 16.02 -1.74
N PHE A 612 -43.31 15.55 -2.68
CA PHE A 612 -42.66 14.25 -2.57
C PHE A 612 -41.86 14.13 -1.28
N ALA A 613 -41.03 15.13 -0.97
CA ALA A 613 -40.19 15.10 0.20
C ALA A 613 -41.02 15.03 1.50
N LYS A 614 -42.10 15.81 1.54
CA LYS A 614 -43.06 15.77 2.64
C LYS A 614 -43.74 14.41 2.77
N ASP A 615 -44.22 13.82 1.67
CA ASP A 615 -44.92 12.54 1.69
C ASP A 615 -43.98 11.39 2.14
N VAL A 616 -42.70 11.44 1.76
CA VAL A 616 -41.69 10.49 2.27
C VAL A 616 -41.41 10.69 3.76
N MET A 617 -41.30 11.94 4.23
CA MET A 617 -41.16 12.22 5.66
C MET A 617 -42.38 11.76 6.47
N GLU A 618 -43.59 11.93 5.95
CA GLU A 618 -44.81 11.41 6.58
C GLU A 618 -44.85 9.87 6.60
N LEU A 619 -44.33 9.21 5.56
CA LEU A 619 -44.25 7.74 5.49
C LEU A 619 -43.24 7.17 6.49
N LEU A 620 -42.02 7.71 6.51
CA LEU A 620 -40.89 7.13 7.24
C LEU A 620 -40.80 7.66 8.67
N GLY A 621 -41.32 8.86 8.96
CA GLY A 621 -41.45 9.43 10.30
C GLY A 621 -40.10 9.67 11.00
N ASP A 622 -40.11 9.53 12.34
CA ASP A 622 -38.97 9.79 13.22
C ASP A 622 -37.63 9.18 12.74
N PRO A 623 -37.56 7.93 12.22
CA PRO A 623 -36.32 7.39 11.65
C PRO A 623 -35.64 8.26 10.59
N LEU A 624 -36.41 8.86 9.67
CA LEU A 624 -35.86 9.71 8.62
C LEU A 624 -35.40 11.06 9.19
N GLU A 625 -36.13 11.61 10.16
CA GLU A 625 -35.72 12.81 10.89
C GLU A 625 -34.42 12.58 11.66
N ASP A 626 -34.28 11.44 12.34
CA ASP A 626 -33.06 11.05 13.05
C ASP A 626 -31.87 10.86 12.09
N PHE A 627 -32.11 10.29 10.90
CA PHE A 627 -31.10 10.15 9.85
C PHE A 627 -30.64 11.52 9.34
N ASP A 628 -31.56 12.40 8.97
CA ASP A 628 -31.24 13.75 8.47
C ASP A 628 -30.54 14.59 9.54
N TRP A 629 -30.96 14.47 10.81
CA TRP A 629 -30.29 15.11 11.94
C TRP A 629 -28.86 14.61 12.12
N SER A 630 -28.66 13.29 12.05
CA SER A 630 -27.33 12.68 12.11
C SER A 630 -26.44 13.13 10.95
N ARG A 631 -27.00 13.23 9.75
CA ARG A 631 -26.30 13.77 8.56
C ARG A 631 -25.90 15.23 8.75
N ALA A 632 -26.81 16.06 9.23
CA ALA A 632 -26.55 17.47 9.50
C ALA A 632 -25.41 17.65 10.51
N ASN A 633 -25.34 16.80 11.54
CA ASN A 633 -24.22 16.80 12.48
C ASN A 633 -22.91 16.30 11.85
N GLY A 634 -22.98 15.33 10.94
CA GLY A 634 -21.81 14.86 10.19
C GLY A 634 -21.20 15.91 9.26
N LEU A 635 -22.01 16.85 8.75
CA LEU A 635 -21.58 17.95 7.89
C LEU A 635 -20.75 19.02 8.64
N GLU A 636 -20.93 19.16 9.94
CA GLU A 636 -20.16 20.11 10.76
C GLU A 636 -18.98 19.38 11.43
N PRO A 637 -17.72 19.65 11.04
CA PRO A 637 -16.54 18.92 11.52
C PRO A 637 -16.13 19.33 12.96
N LYS A 638 -17.09 19.56 13.86
CA LYS A 638 -16.80 20.21 15.14
C LYS A 638 -16.16 19.30 16.18
N ASP A 639 -16.49 18.01 16.21
CA ASP A 639 -15.84 16.99 17.05
C ASP A 639 -16.27 15.61 16.54
N TRP A 640 -15.32 14.69 16.31
CA TRP A 640 -15.58 13.28 15.99
C TRP A 640 -15.60 12.41 17.25
#